data_AF-D9WJC6-F1
#
_entry.id   AF-D9WJC6-F1
#
_cell.length_a   1.000
_cell.length_b   1.000
_cell.length_c   1.000
_cell.angle_alpha   90.00
_cell.angle_beta   90.00
_cell.angle_gamma   90.00
#
_symmetry.space_group_name_H-M   'P 1'
#
loop_
_entity.id
_entity.type
_entity.pdbx_description
1 polymer ?
#
loop_
_entity_poly.entity_id
_entity_poly.type
_entity_poly.pdbx_seq_one_letter_code
_entity_poly.pdbx_strand_id
1 'polypeptide(L)'
;MVADSAAQSSAAEDSASDTASDTASDTASDTEPEPPLRRGPVTRSSSGQPMPGLGGQVPLPVHTAPVTSSADGFWSHAPRLTQVSFEPDDTELSEAARESLEELAGRVARDGLRSRSRDLPLPFVILTGYGEGTDEEAEAEGEERATNAYVEFLASLDVELSRRQKKVPPDQQLTAHDFTIEWGSSGGDVGQSADAEALRRRVTVEVVSPMTLLNDLRKADPELRDAPLDMDALIRRVLHRAANTPVGPSERERAAGLIVDAYKGGWTDSLGALGAYHAFEKGVISSRRERYFTVGGHRAAGINWSPEKVISLDTTKVDILRKRPDGGFDTDGWGHAPWGTGQFPYAVVAEGGHDRVTATWPDGTARALTVDEFVELVARDLELTGAPPGTPIVLVIPQGGDRGLDLPQKLADRTGLTVWAHSGDVTIHDIGSQTYSIGVIHHDGRIEGDWVPSLPGMAPGVAADGPSWWRKVVNRTLVGLTGRRIGRTAIRPEEVAKKQMEAQQRHLDAMKHYAHYNVAAQRVVSGLLPLPRPGKPGTRRYYFDAHGGPGYIVFPLEDGKHVHARNEDGARYIARRRSVRELDKDDWIELVLCYAGSPQDHGVDSANRRDTGDSFPGSFVPDPLAEVAVGQHVANEARHKVNCTVLLDATALHHGEYIRYLTTDAQGRRGSYEQFFPEPDEEELDRRAREIGYHSGPGPAPDVARAATLRLVRALRLTLGKEIDDDVRIDQDPEYAELLRGVAELSRMWLSDARFGNAGLFTLDFFERVVAATLPAGTRVRQADYRNVLKAAAAAVDGTKLSDFATLPSSLDDAAQWLDTADVVGEAVRALRLRGPDEVRTRQRSRMFWARVKMLEAWDASAFEGITAHLYDLPSADLVTDWQRDFIRDLITRAFAGGLDGSDADVMVAFLLDRKGALSKTTALPVPGAPGTVSGRDFLGTLNGTAPDLSKVRTPSGPVDAPWAGKDKQTGEDKPVPYTVHAKVDPKAPGRVLVTFESSPGHPLTRSLSPQEFAELLARDAHLSYEDLTIPILLDIKGLVAHAPDLIKTVAQRLGRRIWVIGEPAPTDPVDPQNPEPAPSPVRPPAPRRADRGFDSESGTDVDSVFAGRGLTVRFDPGSAMVSEDDVADIEDKKK
;
A
#
# COMPACT_ATOMS: atom_id res chain seq x y z
N MET A 1 12.05 14.44 65.13
CA MET A 1 11.24 14.26 66.35
C MET A 1 10.18 15.36 66.37
N VAL A 2 8.98 15.04 66.88
CA VAL A 2 7.94 15.94 67.45
C VAL A 2 7.70 17.30 66.78
N ALA A 3 6.48 17.50 66.28
CA ALA A 3 5.95 18.76 65.76
C ALA A 3 5.61 19.76 66.88
N ASP A 4 5.24 20.99 66.50
CA ASP A 4 3.95 21.64 66.84
C ASP A 4 3.99 23.13 66.43
N SER A 5 3.09 23.62 65.57
CA SER A 5 1.68 24.06 65.80
C SER A 5 1.65 25.61 65.83
N ALA A 6 0.78 26.29 65.08
CA ALA A 6 -0.65 26.57 65.32
C ALA A 6 -0.90 27.54 66.52
N ALA A 7 -1.81 28.53 66.47
CA ALA A 7 -2.57 29.09 65.35
C ALA A 7 -3.24 30.44 65.73
N GLN A 8 -3.52 31.27 64.71
CA GLN A 8 -4.71 32.14 64.51
C GLN A 8 -5.10 33.28 65.48
N SER A 9 -5.77 34.26 64.84
CA SER A 9 -6.68 35.32 65.37
C SER A 9 -6.11 36.42 66.29
N SER A 10 -6.59 37.67 66.24
CA SER A 10 -7.56 38.32 65.33
C SER A 10 -7.35 39.84 65.22
N ALA A 11 -7.96 40.42 64.17
CA ALA A 11 -8.47 41.79 64.07
C ALA A 11 -9.12 42.31 65.39
N ALA A 12 -9.24 43.62 65.67
CA ALA A 12 -8.68 44.85 65.07
C ALA A 12 -8.90 46.00 66.13
N GLU A 13 -8.96 47.32 65.90
CA GLU A 13 -9.00 48.19 64.71
C GLU A 13 -8.69 49.64 65.12
N ASP A 14 -7.99 50.45 64.31
CA ASP A 14 -8.11 51.93 64.34
C ASP A 14 -7.53 52.63 63.09
N SER A 15 -7.86 53.90 62.86
CA SER A 15 -7.80 54.55 61.53
C SER A 15 -7.28 56.00 61.48
N ALA A 16 -6.55 56.32 60.40
CA ALA A 16 -6.38 57.65 59.78
C ALA A 16 -5.76 57.45 58.38
N SER A 17 -6.46 57.57 57.23
CA SER A 17 -7.21 58.70 56.66
C SER A 17 -6.34 59.78 56.01
N ASP A 18 -6.36 59.87 54.68
CA ASP A 18 -6.44 61.16 53.98
C ASP A 18 -7.01 61.01 52.55
N THR A 19 -8.06 61.79 52.25
CA THR A 19 -8.56 62.35 50.95
C THR A 19 -8.46 61.57 49.61
N ALA A 20 -9.36 61.69 48.62
CA ALA A 20 -10.70 62.30 48.42
C ALA A 20 -11.13 61.93 46.96
N SER A 21 -12.29 61.32 46.66
CA SER A 21 -13.65 61.91 46.46
C SER A 21 -13.72 63.08 45.44
N ASP A 22 -14.74 63.26 44.59
CA ASP A 22 -15.98 62.51 44.22
C ASP A 22 -16.53 63.11 42.88
N THR A 23 -17.60 62.68 42.17
CA THR A 23 -18.70 61.69 42.34
C THR A 23 -19.26 61.23 40.95
N ALA A 24 -20.31 60.38 40.95
CA ALA A 24 -21.45 60.30 39.99
C ALA A 24 -21.43 59.25 38.85
N SER A 25 -22.55 58.58 38.51
CA SER A 25 -23.83 58.31 39.24
C SER A 25 -24.67 57.25 38.48
N ASP A 26 -25.57 56.55 39.17
CA ASP A 26 -26.36 55.40 38.69
C ASP A 26 -27.08 55.52 37.34
N THR A 27 -27.18 54.40 36.62
CA THR A 27 -28.49 53.83 36.19
C THR A 27 -28.33 52.33 35.89
N ALA A 28 -29.40 51.56 36.07
CA ALA A 28 -29.37 50.10 35.94
C ALA A 28 -30.05 49.58 34.66
N SER A 29 -29.60 48.42 34.18
CA SER A 29 -30.29 47.58 33.20
C SER A 29 -29.86 46.13 33.39
N ASP A 30 -30.81 45.18 33.33
CA ASP A 30 -30.51 43.75 33.43
C ASP A 30 -29.51 43.28 32.37
N THR A 31 -28.56 42.43 32.78
CA THR A 31 -27.67 41.70 31.87
C THR A 31 -27.99 40.22 31.98
N GLU A 32 -28.39 39.63 30.85
CA GLU A 32 -28.69 38.22 30.67
C GLU A 32 -27.46 37.34 30.99
N PRO A 33 -27.60 36.18 31.65
CA PRO A 33 -26.46 35.34 32.01
C PRO A 33 -25.76 34.82 30.75
N GLU A 34 -24.43 35.00 30.67
CA GLU A 34 -23.66 34.55 29.51
C GLU A 34 -23.83 33.04 29.28
N PRO A 35 -24.06 32.60 28.02
CA PRO A 35 -24.13 31.18 27.69
C PRO A 35 -22.75 30.53 27.91
N PRO A 36 -22.68 29.32 28.47
CA PRO A 36 -21.41 28.67 28.79
C PRO A 36 -20.54 28.46 27.53
N LEU A 37 -19.23 28.68 27.70
CA LEU A 37 -18.23 28.53 26.66
C LEU A 37 -18.36 27.17 25.93
N ARG A 38 -18.58 27.22 24.61
CA ARG A 38 -18.67 26.02 23.78
C ARG A 38 -17.36 25.22 23.84
N ARG A 39 -17.42 24.00 24.38
CA ARG A 39 -16.34 23.01 24.26
C ARG A 39 -16.09 22.71 22.77
N GLY A 40 -14.84 22.39 22.44
CA GLY A 40 -14.44 22.01 21.08
C GLY A 40 -15.00 20.64 20.65
N PRO A 41 -14.90 20.29 19.35
CA PRO A 41 -15.47 19.05 18.81
C PRO A 41 -14.76 17.77 19.30
N VAL A 42 -15.56 16.73 19.53
CA VAL A 42 -15.20 15.46 20.20
C VAL A 42 -14.04 14.69 19.53
N THR A 43 -13.12 14.18 20.37
CA THR A 43 -11.94 13.39 19.98
C THR A 43 -12.06 11.91 20.36
N ARG A 44 -11.37 11.00 19.65
CA ARG A 44 -11.16 9.61 20.12
C ARG A 44 -9.99 9.60 21.13
N SER A 45 -10.27 9.40 22.42
CA SER A 45 -9.39 9.79 23.54
C SER A 45 -8.13 8.93 23.82
N SER A 46 -7.65 8.24 22.79
CA SER A 46 -6.23 7.97 22.59
C SER A 46 -5.97 7.76 21.10
N SER A 47 -5.58 8.83 20.43
CA SER A 47 -4.67 8.76 19.30
C SER A 47 -3.42 9.54 19.71
N GLY A 48 -2.23 9.11 19.26
CA GLY A 48 -0.98 9.84 19.46
C GLY A 48 -0.89 11.10 18.59
N GLN A 49 -1.96 11.88 18.54
CA GLN A 49 -2.07 13.08 17.73
C GLN A 49 -1.48 14.26 18.50
N PRO A 50 -0.39 14.89 18.04
CA PRO A 50 -0.05 16.23 18.50
C PRO A 50 -1.20 17.19 18.14
N MET A 51 -1.49 18.14 19.03
CA MET A 51 -2.50 19.18 18.75
C MET A 51 -2.19 19.93 17.45
N PRO A 52 -3.20 20.28 16.61
CA PRO A 52 -2.96 20.59 15.20
C PRO A 52 -2.00 21.76 14.90
N GLY A 53 -1.23 21.58 13.82
CA GLY A 53 -0.61 22.64 13.02
C GLY A 53 0.86 22.97 13.35
N LEU A 54 1.75 22.68 12.40
CA LEU A 54 2.99 23.42 12.08
C LEU A 54 3.63 22.83 10.80
N GLY A 55 4.37 23.64 10.02
CA GLY A 55 5.10 23.19 8.83
C GLY A 55 5.88 24.31 8.13
N GLY A 56 7.05 23.97 7.56
CA GLY A 56 8.00 24.90 6.91
C GLY A 56 9.16 24.13 6.23
N GLN A 57 9.96 24.78 5.37
CA GLN A 57 10.93 24.09 4.48
C GLN A 57 12.24 24.90 4.22
N VAL A 58 13.09 24.39 3.29
CA VAL A 58 14.18 25.05 2.51
C VAL A 58 15.57 25.15 3.25
N PRO A 59 16.78 25.16 2.59
CA PRO A 59 17.43 23.98 1.95
C PRO A 59 19.02 23.86 1.97
N LEU A 60 19.56 22.70 1.51
CA LEU A 60 20.83 22.47 0.74
C LEU A 60 22.22 22.79 1.37
N PRO A 61 23.40 22.36 0.79
CA PRO A 61 23.70 21.50 -0.40
C PRO A 61 23.93 19.97 -0.12
N VAL A 62 24.99 19.15 -0.42
CA VAL A 62 26.29 19.18 -1.17
C VAL A 62 26.56 17.78 -1.85
N HIS A 63 27.79 17.46 -2.32
CA HIS A 63 28.24 16.27 -3.09
C HIS A 63 29.17 15.30 -2.28
N THR A 64 29.70 14.14 -2.74
CA THR A 64 29.91 13.53 -4.09
C THR A 64 30.00 11.98 -4.06
N ALA A 65 29.91 11.33 -5.23
CA ALA A 65 29.90 9.87 -5.50
C ALA A 65 31.31 9.24 -5.72
N PRO A 66 31.50 8.07 -6.39
CA PRO A 66 30.92 6.71 -6.22
C PRO A 66 31.99 5.59 -6.06
N VAL A 67 31.58 4.33 -5.83
CA VAL A 67 32.41 3.13 -6.07
C VAL A 67 31.62 2.04 -6.79
N THR A 68 32.24 1.36 -7.76
CA THR A 68 31.68 0.25 -8.56
C THR A 68 31.79 -1.11 -7.85
N SER A 69 30.76 -1.95 -7.93
CA SER A 69 30.81 -3.36 -7.53
C SER A 69 30.44 -4.30 -8.68
N SER A 70 31.19 -5.39 -8.80
CA SER A 70 31.11 -6.42 -9.84
C SER A 70 29.74 -7.12 -9.94
N ALA A 71 29.50 -7.79 -11.06
CA ALA A 71 28.38 -8.74 -11.19
C ALA A 71 28.62 -10.00 -10.34
N ASP A 72 27.61 -10.43 -9.59
CA ASP A 72 27.62 -11.67 -8.82
C ASP A 72 27.39 -12.92 -9.71
N GLY A 73 27.90 -14.06 -9.24
CA GLY A 73 28.04 -15.28 -10.04
C GLY A 73 26.75 -16.08 -10.29
N PHE A 74 26.67 -16.69 -11.48
CA PHE A 74 25.66 -17.69 -11.83
C PHE A 74 25.97 -19.06 -11.20
N TRP A 75 24.94 -19.79 -10.79
CA TRP A 75 25.06 -21.14 -10.24
C TRP A 75 25.16 -22.17 -11.37
N SER A 76 26.38 -22.56 -11.74
CA SER A 76 26.63 -23.53 -12.82
C SER A 76 26.13 -24.93 -12.46
N HIS A 77 25.05 -25.36 -13.10
CA HIS A 77 24.51 -26.73 -13.01
C HIS A 77 25.21 -27.67 -14.01
N ALA A 78 26.55 -27.56 -14.10
CA ALA A 78 27.35 -28.30 -15.06
C ALA A 78 27.25 -29.83 -14.86
N PRO A 79 27.29 -30.64 -15.93
CA PRO A 79 27.31 -32.09 -15.80
C PRO A 79 28.64 -32.59 -15.20
N ARG A 80 28.72 -33.90 -14.98
CA ARG A 80 29.88 -34.53 -14.32
C ARG A 80 31.07 -34.65 -15.26
N LEU A 81 31.80 -33.55 -15.36
CA LEU A 81 33.11 -33.44 -16.01
C LEU A 81 34.14 -34.35 -15.32
N THR A 82 34.71 -35.28 -16.07
CA THR A 82 35.93 -36.01 -15.71
C THR A 82 37.05 -35.48 -16.60
N GLN A 83 38.27 -35.33 -16.07
CA GLN A 83 39.40 -34.81 -16.82
C GLN A 83 40.52 -35.87 -16.86
N VAL A 84 41.06 -36.08 -18.05
CA VAL A 84 42.11 -37.08 -18.33
C VAL A 84 43.31 -36.32 -18.89
N SER A 85 44.37 -36.21 -18.10
CA SER A 85 45.58 -35.45 -18.48
C SER A 85 46.59 -36.32 -19.23
N PHE A 86 47.31 -35.68 -20.14
CA PHE A 86 48.44 -36.21 -20.90
C PHE A 86 49.72 -35.45 -20.54
N GLU A 87 50.89 -36.02 -20.84
CA GLU A 87 52.16 -35.31 -20.77
C GLU A 87 52.35 -34.38 -22.00
N PRO A 88 53.27 -33.39 -21.96
CA PRO A 88 53.53 -32.51 -23.10
C PRO A 88 53.99 -33.29 -24.34
N ASP A 89 53.52 -32.89 -25.52
CA ASP A 89 53.75 -33.57 -26.81
C ASP A 89 53.33 -35.07 -26.87
N ASP A 90 52.54 -35.57 -25.90
CA ASP A 90 52.16 -36.98 -25.77
C ASP A 90 50.65 -37.23 -25.98
N THR A 91 50.31 -38.32 -26.68
CA THR A 91 48.94 -38.77 -26.96
C THR A 91 48.63 -40.15 -26.38
N GLU A 92 49.57 -40.84 -25.74
CA GLU A 92 49.33 -42.11 -25.03
C GLU A 92 48.67 -41.88 -23.66
N LEU A 93 47.78 -42.80 -23.26
CA LEU A 93 47.19 -42.77 -21.91
C LEU A 93 48.19 -43.26 -20.86
N SER A 94 48.35 -42.50 -19.77
CA SER A 94 49.01 -42.95 -18.55
C SER A 94 48.16 -43.96 -17.77
N GLU A 95 48.77 -44.73 -16.86
CA GLU A 95 48.03 -45.70 -16.03
C GLU A 95 46.96 -45.02 -15.15
N ALA A 96 47.23 -43.81 -14.65
CA ALA A 96 46.26 -43.02 -13.88
C ALA A 96 45.11 -42.50 -14.75
N ALA A 97 45.37 -42.22 -16.04
CA ALA A 97 44.34 -41.91 -17.02
C ALA A 97 43.44 -43.12 -17.29
N ARG A 98 44.02 -44.33 -17.45
CA ARG A 98 43.26 -45.59 -17.58
C ARG A 98 42.38 -45.87 -16.37
N GLU A 99 42.93 -45.82 -15.15
CA GLU A 99 42.17 -46.05 -13.90
C GLU A 99 41.00 -45.05 -13.77
N SER A 100 41.21 -43.78 -14.16
CA SER A 100 40.17 -42.75 -14.15
C SER A 100 39.03 -43.03 -15.15
N LEU A 101 39.35 -43.58 -16.32
CA LEU A 101 38.38 -44.01 -17.33
C LEU A 101 37.66 -45.31 -16.93
N GLU A 102 38.36 -46.29 -16.33
CA GLU A 102 37.74 -47.50 -15.77
C GLU A 102 36.71 -47.16 -14.69
N GLU A 103 37.06 -46.27 -13.75
CA GLU A 103 36.14 -45.78 -12.73
C GLU A 103 34.90 -45.11 -13.36
N LEU A 104 35.10 -44.32 -14.42
CA LEU A 104 34.03 -43.60 -15.10
C LEU A 104 33.10 -44.56 -15.85
N ALA A 105 33.65 -45.53 -16.58
CA ALA A 105 32.89 -46.62 -17.18
C ALA A 105 32.10 -47.40 -16.11
N GLY A 106 32.72 -47.67 -14.96
CA GLY A 106 32.07 -48.28 -13.80
C GLY A 106 31.00 -47.40 -13.13
N ARG A 107 30.97 -46.09 -13.38
CA ARG A 107 29.84 -45.19 -13.04
C ARG A 107 28.76 -45.27 -14.12
N VAL A 108 29.10 -45.06 -15.39
CA VAL A 108 28.19 -45.06 -16.55
C VAL A 108 27.41 -46.37 -16.67
N ALA A 109 28.07 -47.52 -16.52
CA ALA A 109 27.42 -48.84 -16.53
C ALA A 109 26.33 -48.99 -15.45
N ARG A 110 26.54 -48.42 -14.25
CA ARG A 110 25.55 -48.46 -13.16
C ARG A 110 24.34 -47.58 -13.45
N ASP A 111 24.56 -46.39 -14.00
CA ASP A 111 23.49 -45.44 -14.24
C ASP A 111 22.70 -45.79 -15.50
N GLY A 112 23.34 -46.32 -16.56
CA GLY A 112 22.66 -46.92 -17.71
C GLY A 112 21.79 -48.13 -17.34
N LEU A 113 22.29 -49.07 -16.53
CA LEU A 113 21.47 -50.17 -16.00
C LEU A 113 20.30 -49.68 -15.12
N ARG A 114 20.48 -48.58 -14.37
CA ARG A 114 19.39 -47.96 -13.61
C ARG A 114 18.34 -47.32 -14.54
N SER A 115 18.75 -46.69 -15.64
CA SER A 115 17.83 -46.15 -16.64
C SER A 115 17.05 -47.27 -17.34
N ARG A 116 17.74 -48.31 -17.82
CA ARG A 116 17.13 -49.47 -18.50
C ARG A 116 16.14 -50.23 -17.62
N SER A 117 16.37 -50.34 -16.32
CA SER A 117 15.42 -50.94 -15.36
C SER A 117 14.22 -50.06 -15.00
N ARG A 118 14.06 -48.90 -15.67
CA ARG A 118 12.97 -47.93 -15.47
C ARG A 118 12.35 -47.42 -16.78
N ASP A 119 12.68 -48.05 -17.91
CA ASP A 119 12.33 -47.59 -19.26
C ASP A 119 12.69 -46.11 -19.52
N LEU A 120 13.83 -45.67 -18.98
CA LEU A 120 14.41 -44.35 -19.22
C LEU A 120 15.56 -44.44 -20.24
N PRO A 121 15.78 -43.37 -21.04
CA PRO A 121 16.96 -43.24 -21.90
C PRO A 121 18.28 -43.38 -21.13
N LEU A 122 19.28 -43.93 -21.82
CA LEU A 122 20.63 -44.12 -21.28
C LEU A 122 21.38 -42.78 -21.16
N PRO A 123 22.44 -42.71 -20.33
CA PRO A 123 23.40 -41.61 -20.36
C PRO A 123 24.11 -41.52 -21.71
N PHE A 124 24.45 -40.29 -22.10
CA PHE A 124 25.27 -39.95 -23.25
C PHE A 124 26.65 -39.54 -22.75
N VAL A 125 27.70 -39.82 -23.54
CA VAL A 125 29.09 -39.50 -23.20
C VAL A 125 29.73 -38.70 -24.32
N ILE A 126 30.41 -37.60 -23.97
CA ILE A 126 31.15 -36.75 -24.91
C ILE A 126 32.61 -36.73 -24.44
N LEU A 127 33.56 -36.99 -25.35
CA LEU A 127 35.00 -36.92 -25.10
C LEU A 127 35.64 -35.83 -25.98
N THR A 128 35.88 -34.64 -25.43
CA THR A 128 36.53 -33.55 -26.16
C THR A 128 38.02 -33.58 -25.86
N GLY A 129 38.85 -33.77 -26.89
CA GLY A 129 40.30 -33.67 -26.81
C GLY A 129 40.79 -32.27 -27.14
N TYR A 130 41.90 -31.87 -26.50
CA TYR A 130 42.59 -30.61 -26.77
C TYR A 130 44.05 -30.89 -27.13
N GLY A 131 44.65 -29.97 -27.88
CA GLY A 131 46.02 -30.07 -28.36
C GLY A 131 46.84 -28.79 -28.24
N GLU A 132 48.14 -28.94 -28.42
CA GLU A 132 49.18 -27.91 -28.34
C GLU A 132 49.67 -27.48 -29.73
N GLY A 133 50.53 -26.45 -29.78
CA GLY A 133 51.07 -25.92 -31.03
C GLY A 133 50.16 -24.92 -31.74
N THR A 134 50.18 -24.93 -33.07
CA THR A 134 49.29 -24.14 -33.94
C THR A 134 47.90 -24.78 -34.08
N ASP A 135 46.92 -24.04 -34.61
CA ASP A 135 45.54 -24.52 -34.74
C ASP A 135 45.43 -25.87 -35.49
N GLU A 136 46.26 -26.11 -36.53
CA GLU A 136 46.27 -27.37 -37.29
C GLU A 136 46.97 -28.53 -36.54
N GLU A 137 48.00 -28.23 -35.73
CA GLU A 137 48.71 -29.22 -34.91
C GLU A 137 47.85 -29.63 -33.70
N ALA A 138 47.25 -28.64 -33.04
CA ALA A 138 46.38 -28.83 -31.88
C ALA A 138 45.11 -29.60 -32.24
N GLU A 139 44.52 -29.35 -33.41
CA GLU A 139 43.37 -30.12 -33.90
C GLU A 139 43.72 -31.60 -34.02
N ALA A 140 44.85 -31.92 -34.66
CA ALA A 140 45.29 -33.31 -34.88
C ALA A 140 45.69 -34.02 -33.58
N GLU A 141 46.41 -33.35 -32.67
CA GLU A 141 46.83 -33.92 -31.39
C GLU A 141 45.62 -34.16 -30.45
N GLY A 142 44.67 -33.21 -30.42
CA GLY A 142 43.42 -33.37 -29.67
C GLY A 142 42.55 -34.51 -30.19
N GLU A 143 42.49 -34.73 -31.51
CA GLU A 143 41.74 -35.84 -32.11
C GLU A 143 42.34 -37.21 -31.76
N GLU A 144 43.68 -37.33 -31.74
CA GLU A 144 44.36 -38.56 -31.34
C GLU A 144 44.19 -38.85 -29.83
N ARG A 145 44.34 -37.83 -28.97
CA ARG A 145 44.05 -37.94 -27.53
C ARG A 145 42.60 -38.36 -27.26
N ALA A 146 41.63 -37.75 -27.95
CA ALA A 146 40.21 -38.09 -27.83
C ALA A 146 39.94 -39.53 -28.28
N THR A 147 40.55 -39.96 -29.39
CA THR A 147 40.44 -41.32 -29.91
C THR A 147 41.02 -42.36 -28.95
N ASN A 148 42.19 -42.10 -28.37
CA ASN A 148 42.82 -43.01 -27.40
C ASN A 148 42.00 -43.13 -26.11
N ALA A 149 41.49 -42.00 -25.58
CA ALA A 149 40.58 -41.99 -24.44
C ALA A 149 39.25 -42.71 -24.71
N TYR A 150 38.70 -42.58 -25.93
CA TYR A 150 37.48 -43.26 -26.35
C TYR A 150 37.66 -44.79 -26.41
N VAL A 151 38.74 -45.28 -27.01
CA VAL A 151 39.01 -46.72 -27.15
C VAL A 151 39.14 -47.41 -25.78
N GLU A 152 39.87 -46.80 -24.85
CA GLU A 152 39.98 -47.30 -23.47
C GLU A 152 38.61 -47.30 -22.77
N PHE A 153 37.92 -46.15 -22.76
CA PHE A 153 36.61 -46.01 -22.11
C PHE A 153 35.56 -47.02 -22.62
N LEU A 154 35.52 -47.27 -23.94
CA LEU A 154 34.64 -48.25 -24.56
C LEU A 154 34.94 -49.67 -24.05
N ALA A 155 36.23 -50.05 -23.99
CA ALA A 155 36.66 -51.35 -23.51
C ALA A 155 36.34 -51.54 -22.01
N SER A 156 36.62 -50.54 -21.18
CA SER A 156 36.28 -50.58 -19.75
C SER A 156 34.75 -50.70 -19.55
N LEU A 157 33.96 -50.03 -20.37
CA LEU A 157 32.49 -50.03 -20.30
C LEU A 157 31.89 -51.40 -20.61
N ASP A 158 32.34 -52.06 -21.67
CA ASP A 158 31.87 -53.41 -22.02
C ASP A 158 32.26 -54.45 -20.96
N VAL A 159 33.46 -54.33 -20.38
CA VAL A 159 33.89 -55.16 -19.24
C VAL A 159 32.98 -54.94 -18.04
N GLU A 160 32.63 -53.68 -17.73
CA GLU A 160 31.77 -53.34 -16.59
C GLU A 160 30.32 -53.80 -16.75
N LEU A 161 29.73 -53.59 -17.92
CA LEU A 161 28.39 -54.08 -18.26
C LEU A 161 28.35 -55.61 -18.17
N SER A 162 29.28 -56.30 -18.84
CA SER A 162 29.43 -57.76 -18.80
C SER A 162 29.64 -58.29 -17.36
N ARG A 163 30.43 -57.59 -16.54
CA ARG A 163 30.67 -57.94 -15.13
C ARG A 163 29.38 -57.88 -14.30
N ARG A 164 28.52 -56.90 -14.58
CA ARG A 164 27.29 -56.59 -13.84
C ARG A 164 26.08 -57.40 -14.32
N GLN A 165 26.06 -57.83 -15.58
CA GLN A 165 24.90 -58.44 -16.25
C GLN A 165 24.88 -59.97 -16.33
N LYS A 166 25.79 -60.68 -15.64
CA LYS A 166 25.97 -62.17 -15.67
C LYS A 166 24.72 -63.04 -15.36
N LYS A 167 23.56 -62.44 -15.06
CA LYS A 167 22.28 -63.12 -14.81
C LYS A 167 21.14 -62.67 -15.75
N VAL A 168 21.44 -61.79 -16.70
CA VAL A 168 20.50 -61.27 -17.70
C VAL A 168 20.66 -62.08 -19.00
N PRO A 169 19.58 -62.47 -19.71
CA PRO A 169 19.68 -63.13 -21.00
C PRO A 169 20.50 -62.29 -22.01
N PRO A 170 21.36 -62.88 -22.86
CA PRO A 170 22.23 -62.12 -23.77
C PRO A 170 21.48 -61.16 -24.71
N ASP A 171 20.27 -61.52 -25.12
CA ASP A 171 19.32 -60.71 -25.90
C ASP A 171 18.75 -59.49 -25.16
N GLN A 172 19.04 -59.35 -23.86
CA GLN A 172 18.56 -58.30 -22.96
C GLN A 172 19.71 -57.57 -22.24
N GLN A 173 20.96 -57.90 -22.55
CA GLN A 173 22.14 -57.22 -22.01
C GLN A 173 22.39 -55.90 -22.75
N LEU A 174 22.79 -54.86 -22.02
CA LEU A 174 23.40 -53.67 -22.60
C LEU A 174 24.87 -53.96 -22.90
N THR A 175 25.34 -53.47 -24.04
CA THR A 175 26.75 -53.41 -24.45
C THR A 175 27.20 -51.94 -24.49
N ALA A 176 28.49 -51.68 -24.65
CA ALA A 176 28.99 -50.33 -24.86
C ALA A 176 28.38 -49.68 -26.13
N HIS A 177 28.04 -50.48 -27.14
CA HIS A 177 27.36 -50.03 -28.37
C HIS A 177 25.89 -49.60 -28.18
N ASP A 178 25.25 -49.91 -27.04
CA ASP A 178 23.91 -49.40 -26.73
C ASP A 178 23.96 -47.95 -26.20
N PHE A 179 25.14 -47.44 -25.83
CA PHE A 179 25.35 -46.06 -25.39
C PHE A 179 25.76 -45.18 -26.57
N THR A 180 25.20 -43.97 -26.65
CA THR A 180 25.71 -42.94 -27.56
C THR A 180 26.94 -42.29 -26.93
N ILE A 181 28.09 -42.52 -27.57
CA ILE A 181 29.39 -41.97 -27.19
C ILE A 181 29.93 -41.21 -28.41
N GLU A 182 30.22 -39.93 -28.22
CA GLU A 182 30.82 -39.05 -29.23
C GLU A 182 32.19 -38.58 -28.74
N TRP A 183 33.15 -38.44 -29.65
CA TRP A 183 34.48 -37.93 -29.36
C TRP A 183 34.99 -37.07 -30.51
N GLY A 184 35.95 -36.21 -30.23
CA GLY A 184 36.66 -35.42 -31.25
C GLY A 184 37.49 -34.30 -30.64
N SER A 185 38.24 -33.61 -31.48
CA SER A 185 39.04 -32.45 -31.10
C SER A 185 38.22 -31.16 -30.87
N SER A 186 38.81 -30.26 -30.09
CA SER A 186 38.47 -28.82 -30.02
C SER A 186 39.73 -27.96 -30.26
N GLY A 187 40.76 -28.56 -30.85
CA GLY A 187 42.06 -27.95 -31.13
C GLY A 187 42.68 -27.26 -29.91
N GLY A 188 43.17 -26.04 -30.15
CA GLY A 188 43.79 -25.21 -29.13
C GLY A 188 42.83 -24.29 -28.36
N ASP A 189 41.51 -24.34 -28.61
CA ASP A 189 40.54 -23.48 -27.92
C ASP A 189 40.17 -24.05 -26.55
N VAL A 190 40.55 -23.30 -25.52
CA VAL A 190 40.34 -23.60 -24.10
C VAL A 190 39.77 -22.39 -23.35
N GLY A 191 39.26 -21.40 -24.09
CA GLY A 191 38.78 -20.13 -23.55
C GLY A 191 39.84 -19.27 -22.84
N GLN A 192 39.40 -18.20 -22.18
CA GLN A 192 40.27 -17.31 -21.39
C GLN A 192 40.54 -17.88 -19.99
N SER A 193 41.39 -18.89 -19.91
CA SER A 193 41.85 -19.48 -18.64
C SER A 193 43.27 -19.05 -18.27
N ALA A 194 43.51 -18.89 -16.96
CA ALA A 194 44.86 -18.69 -16.42
C ALA A 194 45.75 -19.95 -16.48
N ASP A 195 45.15 -21.11 -16.81
CA ASP A 195 45.79 -22.44 -16.89
C ASP A 195 45.66 -23.05 -18.30
N ALA A 196 45.61 -22.19 -19.32
CA ALA A 196 45.32 -22.58 -20.72
C ALA A 196 46.28 -23.63 -21.29
N GLU A 197 47.56 -23.62 -20.88
CA GLU A 197 48.56 -24.59 -21.35
C GLU A 197 48.26 -26.01 -20.82
N ALA A 198 47.95 -26.15 -19.53
CA ALA A 198 47.52 -27.43 -18.97
C ALA A 198 46.13 -27.85 -19.47
N LEU A 199 45.28 -26.90 -19.91
CA LEU A 199 43.99 -27.20 -20.55
C LEU A 199 44.13 -27.78 -21.96
N ARG A 200 45.27 -27.56 -22.63
CA ARG A 200 45.58 -28.17 -23.93
C ARG A 200 46.13 -29.60 -23.83
N ARG A 201 46.59 -30.02 -22.65
CA ARG A 201 47.12 -31.37 -22.37
C ARG A 201 46.08 -32.32 -21.76
N ARG A 202 44.82 -32.30 -22.23
CA ARG A 202 43.76 -33.16 -21.65
C ARG A 202 42.67 -33.58 -22.64
N VAL A 203 41.94 -34.63 -22.24
CA VAL A 203 40.57 -34.93 -22.72
C VAL A 203 39.60 -34.63 -21.58
N THR A 204 38.51 -33.93 -21.89
CA THR A 204 37.34 -33.80 -21.01
C THR A 204 36.32 -34.87 -21.36
N VAL A 205 35.86 -35.64 -20.37
CA VAL A 205 34.80 -36.63 -20.54
C VAL A 205 33.57 -36.19 -19.76
N GLU A 206 32.50 -35.88 -20.47
CA GLU A 206 31.24 -35.39 -19.92
C GLU A 206 30.16 -36.46 -20.01
N VAL A 207 29.50 -36.75 -18.89
CA VAL A 207 28.39 -37.71 -18.82
C VAL A 207 27.07 -36.98 -18.63
N VAL A 208 26.31 -36.85 -19.71
CA VAL A 208 24.97 -36.21 -19.71
C VAL A 208 23.91 -37.28 -19.48
N SER A 209 23.07 -37.10 -18.45
CA SER A 209 21.91 -37.96 -18.18
C SER A 209 20.64 -37.14 -18.43
N PRO A 210 19.99 -37.24 -19.61
CA PRO A 210 18.97 -36.27 -20.03
C PRO A 210 17.79 -36.12 -19.06
N MET A 211 17.29 -37.23 -18.52
CA MET A 211 16.18 -37.23 -17.57
C MET A 211 16.58 -36.70 -16.17
N THR A 212 17.87 -36.75 -15.82
CA THR A 212 18.41 -36.14 -14.59
C THR A 212 18.49 -34.62 -14.78
N LEU A 213 19.11 -34.17 -15.86
CA LEU A 213 19.23 -32.75 -16.22
C LEU A 213 17.84 -32.07 -16.29
N LEU A 214 16.87 -32.71 -16.94
CA LEU A 214 15.49 -32.18 -17.03
C LEU A 214 14.81 -32.01 -15.65
N ASN A 215 15.09 -32.89 -14.69
CA ASN A 215 14.60 -32.76 -13.32
C ASN A 215 15.41 -31.73 -12.50
N ASP A 216 16.70 -31.56 -12.78
CA ASP A 216 17.53 -30.55 -12.10
C ASP A 216 17.15 -29.13 -12.58
N LEU A 217 16.86 -28.94 -13.87
CA LEU A 217 16.28 -27.70 -14.39
C LEU A 217 14.88 -27.43 -13.84
N ARG A 218 14.06 -28.47 -13.58
CA ARG A 218 12.80 -28.34 -12.82
C ARG A 218 13.02 -27.90 -11.36
N LYS A 219 14.15 -28.22 -10.72
CA LYS A 219 14.48 -27.71 -9.37
C LYS A 219 14.96 -26.25 -9.39
N ALA A 220 15.56 -25.81 -10.49
CA ALA A 220 15.94 -24.41 -10.70
C ALA A 220 14.73 -23.52 -11.06
N ASP A 221 13.77 -24.05 -11.82
CA ASP A 221 12.53 -23.37 -12.22
C ASP A 221 11.70 -22.89 -10.99
N PRO A 222 11.51 -21.58 -10.79
CA PRO A 222 10.82 -21.04 -9.60
C PRO A 222 9.32 -21.32 -9.52
N GLU A 223 8.69 -21.85 -10.57
CA GLU A 223 7.30 -22.33 -10.58
C GLU A 223 7.21 -23.82 -10.27
N LEU A 224 8.17 -24.61 -10.78
CA LEU A 224 8.13 -26.07 -10.75
C LEU A 224 8.97 -26.73 -9.65
N ARG A 225 9.90 -26.00 -9.00
CA ARG A 225 10.80 -26.57 -7.97
C ARG A 225 10.05 -27.25 -6.82
N ASP A 226 8.96 -26.63 -6.38
CA ASP A 226 8.11 -27.03 -5.25
C ASP A 226 6.96 -27.96 -5.70
N ALA A 227 6.80 -28.17 -7.01
CA ALA A 227 5.79 -29.07 -7.56
C ALA A 227 6.25 -30.55 -7.53
N PRO A 228 5.32 -31.51 -7.40
CA PRO A 228 5.62 -32.93 -7.58
C PRO A 228 6.26 -33.23 -8.94
N LEU A 229 7.18 -34.20 -8.98
CA LEU A 229 7.89 -34.56 -10.21
C LEU A 229 6.98 -35.35 -11.17
N ASP A 230 6.47 -34.67 -12.20
CA ASP A 230 5.89 -35.29 -13.39
C ASP A 230 6.86 -35.14 -14.58
N MET A 231 7.63 -36.21 -14.85
CA MET A 231 8.56 -36.26 -15.99
C MET A 231 7.84 -36.22 -17.34
N ASP A 232 6.60 -36.70 -17.41
CA ASP A 232 5.87 -36.81 -18.67
C ASP A 232 5.27 -35.44 -19.04
N ALA A 233 4.85 -34.65 -18.05
CA ALA A 233 4.50 -33.24 -18.23
C ALA A 233 5.71 -32.41 -18.70
N LEU A 234 6.91 -32.63 -18.15
CA LEU A 234 8.14 -31.96 -18.60
C LEU A 234 8.49 -32.33 -20.05
N ILE A 235 8.41 -33.62 -20.39
CA ILE A 235 8.63 -34.10 -21.78
C ILE A 235 7.62 -33.48 -22.74
N ARG A 236 6.33 -33.38 -22.36
CA ARG A 236 5.30 -32.71 -23.18
C ARG A 236 5.59 -31.22 -23.37
N ARG A 237 5.98 -30.51 -22.31
CA ARG A 237 6.33 -29.06 -22.36
C ARG A 237 7.46 -28.84 -23.36
N VAL A 238 8.62 -29.46 -23.14
CA VAL A 238 9.80 -29.29 -24.00
C VAL A 238 9.53 -29.70 -25.46
N LEU A 239 8.93 -30.88 -25.69
CA LEU A 239 8.58 -31.35 -27.04
C LEU A 239 7.35 -30.67 -27.66
N HIS A 240 6.80 -29.61 -27.05
CA HIS A 240 5.65 -28.84 -27.53
C HIS A 240 4.44 -29.74 -27.91
N ARG A 241 4.09 -30.67 -27.02
CA ARG A 241 2.98 -31.61 -27.17
C ARG A 241 1.77 -31.17 -26.35
N ALA A 242 0.58 -31.59 -26.79
CA ALA A 242 -0.65 -31.34 -26.03
C ALA A 242 -0.58 -32.05 -24.66
N ALA A 243 -1.17 -31.43 -23.63
CA ALA A 243 -1.10 -31.93 -22.24
C ALA A 243 -1.58 -33.39 -22.07
N ASN A 244 -2.51 -33.82 -22.92
CA ASN A 244 -3.10 -35.17 -22.89
C ASN A 244 -2.40 -36.17 -23.84
N THR A 245 -1.31 -35.81 -24.52
CA THR A 245 -0.56 -36.75 -25.37
C THR A 245 0.12 -37.82 -24.50
N PRO A 246 -0.06 -39.12 -24.78
CA PRO A 246 0.68 -40.19 -24.09
C PRO A 246 2.19 -40.05 -24.28
N VAL A 247 2.98 -40.37 -23.23
CA VAL A 247 4.45 -40.35 -23.27
C VAL A 247 4.95 -41.79 -23.15
N GLY A 248 5.14 -42.43 -24.30
CA GLY A 248 5.75 -43.75 -24.40
C GLY A 248 7.28 -43.67 -24.51
N PRO A 249 7.96 -44.82 -24.72
CA PRO A 249 9.41 -44.86 -24.90
C PRO A 249 9.89 -43.92 -26.01
N SER A 250 9.18 -43.86 -27.15
CA SER A 250 9.56 -43.00 -28.29
C SER A 250 9.49 -41.50 -27.98
N GLU A 251 8.61 -41.07 -27.07
CA GLU A 251 8.56 -39.69 -26.56
C GLU A 251 9.73 -39.41 -25.60
N ARG A 252 10.14 -40.39 -24.78
CA ARG A 252 11.31 -40.27 -23.89
C ARG A 252 12.62 -40.22 -24.68
N GLU A 253 12.76 -41.08 -25.70
CA GLU A 253 13.91 -41.10 -26.62
C GLU A 253 14.07 -39.77 -27.37
N ARG A 254 12.98 -39.25 -27.96
CA ARG A 254 13.01 -37.94 -28.65
C ARG A 254 13.29 -36.77 -27.71
N ALA A 255 12.85 -36.84 -26.45
CA ALA A 255 13.23 -35.84 -25.45
C ALA A 255 14.71 -35.95 -25.06
N ALA A 256 15.26 -37.17 -24.96
CA ALA A 256 16.67 -37.37 -24.65
C ALA A 256 17.61 -36.88 -25.75
N GLY A 257 17.34 -37.24 -27.02
CA GLY A 257 18.11 -36.73 -28.16
C GLY A 257 18.10 -35.20 -28.22
N LEU A 258 16.92 -34.59 -28.15
CA LEU A 258 16.77 -33.13 -28.11
C LEU A 258 17.60 -32.50 -26.97
N ILE A 259 17.59 -33.06 -25.76
CA ILE A 259 18.35 -32.52 -24.62
C ILE A 259 19.86 -32.61 -24.87
N VAL A 260 20.33 -33.63 -25.58
CA VAL A 260 21.75 -33.81 -25.93
C VAL A 260 22.18 -32.83 -27.01
N ASP A 261 21.38 -32.66 -28.05
CA ASP A 261 21.69 -31.71 -29.13
C ASP A 261 21.51 -30.25 -28.68
N ALA A 262 20.57 -30.00 -27.75
CA ALA A 262 20.45 -28.74 -27.01
C ALA A 262 21.68 -28.48 -26.12
N TYR A 263 22.20 -29.51 -25.43
CA TYR A 263 23.41 -29.40 -24.60
C TYR A 263 24.62 -28.98 -25.44
N LYS A 264 24.91 -29.70 -26.53
CA LYS A 264 25.96 -29.35 -27.50
C LYS A 264 25.79 -27.94 -28.07
N GLY A 265 24.55 -27.50 -28.24
CA GLY A 265 24.22 -26.16 -28.75
C GLY A 265 24.25 -25.03 -27.72
N GLY A 266 24.44 -25.31 -26.42
CA GLY A 266 24.42 -24.31 -25.34
C GLY A 266 23.02 -23.90 -24.84
N TRP A 267 22.00 -24.76 -24.92
CA TRP A 267 20.59 -24.45 -24.58
C TRP A 267 20.08 -25.14 -23.32
N THR A 268 20.97 -25.51 -22.40
CA THR A 268 20.62 -26.29 -21.20
C THR A 268 20.52 -25.50 -19.90
N ASP A 269 20.62 -24.17 -19.93
CA ASP A 269 20.58 -23.35 -18.72
C ASP A 269 19.18 -23.22 -18.09
N SER A 270 18.11 -23.53 -18.85
CA SER A 270 16.74 -23.51 -18.33
C SER A 270 15.81 -24.46 -19.09
N LEU A 271 14.64 -24.76 -18.49
CA LEU A 271 13.54 -25.42 -19.20
C LEU A 271 13.02 -24.58 -20.39
N GLY A 272 13.19 -23.26 -20.35
CA GLY A 272 12.85 -22.36 -21.45
C GLY A 272 13.80 -22.51 -22.64
N ALA A 273 15.10 -22.59 -22.37
CA ALA A 273 16.13 -22.80 -23.38
C ALA A 273 15.96 -24.17 -24.09
N LEU A 274 15.65 -25.24 -23.34
CA LEU A 274 15.35 -26.55 -23.93
C LEU A 274 14.12 -26.52 -24.86
N GLY A 275 13.05 -25.82 -24.48
CA GLY A 275 11.87 -25.65 -25.32
C GLY A 275 12.14 -24.76 -26.55
N ALA A 276 12.91 -23.69 -26.37
CA ALA A 276 13.36 -22.81 -27.44
C ALA A 276 14.22 -23.56 -28.47
N TYR A 277 15.12 -24.45 -28.02
CA TYR A 277 15.90 -25.29 -28.92
C TYR A 277 15.02 -26.19 -29.80
N HIS A 278 13.97 -26.80 -29.23
CA HIS A 278 13.00 -27.56 -30.02
C HIS A 278 12.29 -26.69 -31.07
N ALA A 279 11.90 -25.46 -30.73
CA ALA A 279 11.32 -24.53 -31.70
C ALA A 279 12.34 -24.07 -32.77
N PHE A 280 13.60 -23.87 -32.40
CA PHE A 280 14.72 -23.55 -33.29
C PHE A 280 14.97 -24.68 -34.32
N GLU A 281 15.10 -25.93 -33.88
CA GLU A 281 15.23 -27.11 -34.78
C GLU A 281 14.07 -27.20 -35.79
N LYS A 282 12.86 -26.84 -35.36
CA LYS A 282 11.65 -26.90 -36.20
C LYS A 282 11.49 -25.64 -37.07
N GLY A 283 12.48 -24.75 -37.08
CA GLY A 283 12.61 -23.61 -38.00
C GLY A 283 11.77 -22.39 -37.63
N VAL A 284 11.28 -22.28 -36.39
CA VAL A 284 10.46 -21.15 -35.92
C VAL A 284 11.20 -19.82 -35.99
N ILE A 285 12.52 -19.86 -35.76
CA ILE A 285 13.49 -18.85 -36.18
C ILE A 285 14.46 -19.49 -37.19
N SER A 286 14.90 -18.71 -38.18
CA SER A 286 15.84 -19.18 -39.21
C SER A 286 16.27 -18.01 -40.10
N SER A 287 17.53 -18.00 -40.55
CA SER A 287 18.00 -17.08 -41.59
C SER A 287 17.30 -17.29 -42.94
N ARG A 288 16.64 -18.43 -43.17
CA ARG A 288 15.90 -18.76 -44.40
C ARG A 288 14.36 -18.79 -44.24
N ARG A 289 13.82 -18.28 -43.13
CA ARG A 289 12.37 -18.23 -42.89
C ARG A 289 11.60 -17.50 -44.00
N GLU A 290 10.44 -18.02 -44.39
CA GLU A 290 9.57 -17.37 -45.36
C GLU A 290 8.90 -16.08 -44.82
N ARG A 291 8.82 -15.92 -43.50
CA ARG A 291 8.18 -14.77 -42.85
C ARG A 291 9.19 -13.74 -42.37
N TYR A 292 9.18 -12.53 -42.93
CA TYR A 292 10.14 -11.48 -42.61
C TYR A 292 9.64 -10.06 -42.93
N PHE A 293 10.29 -9.07 -42.33
CA PHE A 293 10.06 -7.65 -42.62
C PHE A 293 10.97 -7.14 -43.73
N THR A 294 10.51 -6.12 -44.46
CA THR A 294 11.32 -5.36 -45.41
C THR A 294 11.32 -3.86 -45.09
N VAL A 295 12.40 -3.19 -45.49
CA VAL A 295 12.59 -1.74 -45.47
C VAL A 295 13.22 -1.36 -46.82
N GLY A 296 12.56 -0.48 -47.59
CA GLY A 296 13.04 -0.11 -48.93
C GLY A 296 13.24 -1.30 -49.86
N GLY A 297 12.38 -2.33 -49.76
CA GLY A 297 12.47 -3.59 -50.53
C GLY A 297 13.55 -4.57 -50.07
N HIS A 298 14.41 -4.20 -49.12
CA HIS A 298 15.46 -5.05 -48.58
C HIS A 298 15.00 -5.71 -47.27
N ARG A 299 15.43 -6.94 -46.99
CA ARG A 299 15.04 -7.65 -45.76
C ARG A 299 15.65 -7.00 -44.52
N ALA A 300 14.81 -6.71 -43.52
CA ALA A 300 15.22 -6.15 -42.23
C ALA A 300 15.31 -7.23 -41.14
N ALA A 301 16.01 -6.90 -40.05
CA ALA A 301 16.06 -7.74 -38.85
C ALA A 301 14.71 -7.70 -38.10
N GLY A 302 14.37 -8.78 -37.39
CA GLY A 302 13.11 -8.91 -36.66
C GLY A 302 12.28 -10.13 -37.03
N ILE A 303 11.36 -10.52 -36.15
CA ILE A 303 10.54 -11.73 -36.23
C ILE A 303 9.11 -11.37 -36.63
N ASN A 304 8.66 -11.92 -37.76
CA ASN A 304 7.28 -11.84 -38.21
C ASN A 304 6.59 -13.20 -37.98
N TRP A 305 5.69 -13.29 -37.00
CA TRP A 305 4.80 -14.43 -36.81
C TRP A 305 3.33 -14.11 -37.14
N SER A 306 3.05 -12.94 -37.73
CA SER A 306 1.72 -12.58 -38.23
C SER A 306 1.28 -13.49 -39.41
N PRO A 307 0.00 -13.43 -39.84
CA PRO A 307 -0.50 -14.24 -40.96
C PRO A 307 0.23 -13.96 -42.29
N GLU A 308 0.57 -12.69 -42.55
CA GLU A 308 1.21 -12.27 -43.78
C GLU A 308 2.70 -12.60 -43.79
N LYS A 309 3.19 -13.14 -44.91
CA LYS A 309 4.58 -13.63 -44.99
C LYS A 309 5.59 -12.48 -45.07
N VAL A 310 5.41 -11.57 -46.02
CA VAL A 310 6.36 -10.47 -46.27
C VAL A 310 5.64 -9.15 -46.09
N ILE A 311 6.13 -8.34 -45.16
CA ILE A 311 5.55 -7.05 -44.76
C ILE A 311 6.63 -5.98 -44.87
N SER A 312 6.36 -4.86 -45.54
CA SER A 312 7.17 -3.64 -45.34
C SER A 312 6.63 -2.93 -44.09
N LEU A 313 7.44 -2.74 -43.04
CA LEU A 313 6.95 -2.20 -41.76
C LEU A 313 7.39 -0.73 -41.58
N ASP A 314 6.43 0.16 -41.34
CA ASP A 314 6.70 1.50 -40.83
C ASP A 314 6.78 1.46 -39.30
N THR A 315 7.93 1.90 -38.78
CA THR A 315 8.24 2.00 -37.35
C THR A 315 8.57 3.43 -36.92
N THR A 316 8.29 4.43 -37.76
CA THR A 316 8.63 5.85 -37.50
C THR A 316 7.56 6.58 -36.66
N LYS A 317 6.35 6.03 -36.63
CA LYS A 317 5.18 6.48 -35.87
C LYS A 317 4.43 5.28 -35.29
N VAL A 318 3.43 5.56 -34.46
CA VAL A 318 2.42 4.59 -34.01
C VAL A 318 1.05 5.21 -34.25
N ASP A 319 0.18 4.51 -34.97
CA ASP A 319 -1.19 4.99 -35.23
C ASP A 319 -2.15 4.64 -34.08
N ILE A 320 -3.19 5.45 -33.92
CA ILE A 320 -4.28 5.24 -32.95
C ILE A 320 -5.47 4.67 -33.72
N LEU A 321 -5.89 3.46 -33.37
CA LEU A 321 -6.84 2.67 -34.14
C LEU A 321 -8.15 2.40 -33.38
N ARG A 322 -9.29 2.60 -34.06
CA ARG A 322 -10.58 2.02 -33.64
C ARG A 322 -10.90 0.83 -34.51
N LYS A 323 -11.31 -0.29 -33.91
CA LYS A 323 -11.69 -1.50 -34.65
C LYS A 323 -13.10 -1.36 -35.25
N ARG A 324 -13.24 -1.64 -36.54
CA ARG A 324 -14.50 -1.65 -37.28
C ARG A 324 -15.31 -2.94 -37.04
N PRO A 325 -16.65 -2.92 -37.24
CA PRO A 325 -17.49 -4.12 -37.16
C PRO A 325 -17.16 -5.22 -38.18
N ASP A 326 -16.50 -4.89 -39.29
CA ASP A 326 -16.03 -5.85 -40.31
C ASP A 326 -14.68 -6.51 -39.96
N GLY A 327 -14.04 -6.08 -38.88
CA GLY A 327 -12.73 -6.55 -38.42
C GLY A 327 -11.54 -5.68 -38.83
N GLY A 328 -11.73 -4.70 -39.72
CA GLY A 328 -10.70 -3.72 -40.10
C GLY A 328 -10.48 -2.63 -39.04
N PHE A 329 -9.71 -1.60 -39.39
CA PHE A 329 -9.38 -0.48 -38.50
C PHE A 329 -9.64 0.87 -39.17
N ASP A 330 -10.13 1.84 -38.39
CA ASP A 330 -10.09 3.27 -38.67
C ASP A 330 -8.94 3.90 -37.89
N THR A 331 -8.21 4.83 -38.52
CA THR A 331 -7.14 5.61 -37.87
C THR A 331 -7.72 6.93 -37.34
N ASP A 332 -7.80 7.08 -36.02
CA ASP A 332 -8.26 8.31 -35.36
C ASP A 332 -7.14 9.37 -35.21
N GLY A 333 -5.88 8.93 -35.23
CA GLY A 333 -4.72 9.79 -35.03
C GLY A 333 -3.41 9.00 -35.06
N TRP A 334 -2.32 9.64 -34.65
CA TRP A 334 -0.99 9.02 -34.54
C TRP A 334 -0.15 9.70 -33.45
N GLY A 335 0.85 8.98 -32.94
CA GLY A 335 1.87 9.46 -32.02
C GLY A 335 3.29 9.10 -32.50
N HIS A 336 4.29 9.77 -31.95
CA HIS A 336 5.69 9.49 -32.29
C HIS A 336 6.13 8.11 -31.77
N ALA A 337 6.96 7.42 -32.56
CA ALA A 337 7.62 6.19 -32.13
C ALA A 337 8.56 6.45 -30.93
N PRO A 338 8.30 5.88 -29.74
CA PRO A 338 9.05 6.21 -28.53
C PRO A 338 10.47 5.60 -28.51
N TRP A 339 10.73 4.58 -29.35
CA TRP A 339 12.07 4.05 -29.63
C TRP A 339 12.92 4.93 -30.56
N GLY A 340 12.36 6.04 -31.08
CA GLY A 340 13.07 6.99 -31.94
C GLY A 340 13.08 6.62 -33.43
N THR A 341 13.64 7.51 -34.25
CA THR A 341 13.51 7.47 -35.73
C THR A 341 14.85 7.29 -36.47
N GLY A 342 15.95 7.04 -35.77
CA GLY A 342 17.30 7.01 -36.36
C GLY A 342 17.70 5.70 -37.06
N GLN A 343 17.08 4.58 -36.70
CA GLN A 343 17.33 3.26 -37.26
C GLN A 343 16.04 2.42 -37.19
N PHE A 344 15.88 1.45 -38.09
CA PHE A 344 14.83 0.44 -37.95
C PHE A 344 15.10 -0.42 -36.68
N PRO A 345 14.12 -0.59 -35.78
CA PRO A 345 14.26 -1.38 -34.57
C PRO A 345 14.25 -2.89 -34.89
N TYR A 346 14.69 -3.71 -33.93
CA TYR A 346 14.43 -5.15 -34.03
C TYR A 346 12.96 -5.41 -33.66
N ALA A 347 12.09 -5.44 -34.67
CA ALA A 347 10.65 -5.63 -34.48
C ALA A 347 10.31 -7.11 -34.23
N VAL A 348 9.35 -7.38 -33.35
CA VAL A 348 8.72 -8.68 -33.17
C VAL A 348 7.21 -8.50 -33.22
N VAL A 349 6.54 -9.08 -34.23
CA VAL A 349 5.08 -9.03 -34.39
C VAL A 349 4.52 -10.42 -34.14
N ALA A 350 3.69 -10.56 -33.09
CA ALA A 350 3.08 -11.82 -32.69
C ALA A 350 1.79 -11.62 -31.87
N GLU A 351 0.88 -12.58 -31.91
CA GLU A 351 -0.27 -12.63 -31.00
C GLU A 351 0.16 -13.12 -29.61
N GLY A 352 -0.47 -12.68 -28.53
CA GLY A 352 -0.08 -13.12 -27.18
C GLY A 352 -0.61 -12.24 -26.04
N GLY A 353 0.19 -12.16 -24.99
CA GLY A 353 -0.03 -11.40 -23.76
C GLY A 353 1.30 -11.15 -23.03
N HIS A 354 1.23 -10.74 -21.76
CA HIS A 354 2.40 -10.56 -20.89
C HIS A 354 3.03 -11.88 -20.41
N ASP A 355 2.32 -13.01 -20.52
CA ASP A 355 2.70 -14.33 -20.00
C ASP A 355 2.99 -15.38 -21.10
N ARG A 356 2.51 -15.15 -22.33
CA ARG A 356 2.60 -16.07 -23.48
C ARG A 356 2.74 -15.33 -24.79
N VAL A 357 3.52 -15.90 -25.71
CA VAL A 357 3.63 -15.42 -27.10
C VAL A 357 3.29 -16.55 -28.06
N THR A 358 2.49 -16.28 -29.08
CA THR A 358 2.09 -17.25 -30.10
C THR A 358 3.01 -17.14 -31.31
N ALA A 359 3.80 -18.18 -31.54
CA ALA A 359 4.65 -18.30 -32.71
C ALA A 359 3.95 -19.06 -33.85
N THR A 360 4.12 -18.59 -35.08
CA THR A 360 3.61 -19.26 -36.28
C THR A 360 4.71 -20.12 -36.91
N TRP A 361 4.60 -21.43 -36.73
CA TRP A 361 5.60 -22.43 -37.11
C TRP A 361 5.69 -22.61 -38.64
N PRO A 362 6.77 -23.21 -39.18
CA PRO A 362 6.90 -23.48 -40.61
C PRO A 362 5.88 -24.48 -41.17
N ASP A 363 5.29 -25.34 -40.33
CA ASP A 363 4.17 -26.22 -40.69
C ASP A 363 2.83 -25.47 -40.80
N GLY A 364 2.82 -24.14 -40.56
CA GLY A 364 1.63 -23.30 -40.60
C GLY A 364 0.82 -23.29 -39.30
N THR A 365 1.21 -24.05 -38.26
CA THR A 365 0.51 -24.07 -36.98
C THR A 365 0.91 -22.89 -36.10
N ALA A 366 -0.08 -22.28 -35.45
CA ALA A 366 0.14 -21.31 -34.37
C ALA A 366 0.28 -22.06 -33.04
N ARG A 367 1.35 -21.78 -32.27
CA ARG A 367 1.62 -22.45 -30.99
C ARG A 367 2.10 -21.44 -29.95
N ALA A 368 1.61 -21.57 -28.72
CA ALA A 368 2.03 -20.72 -27.60
C ALA A 368 3.38 -21.16 -27.03
N LEU A 369 4.28 -20.20 -26.86
CA LEU A 369 5.55 -20.28 -26.13
C LEU A 369 5.34 -19.76 -24.70
N THR A 370 6.13 -20.24 -23.75
CA THR A 370 6.40 -19.53 -22.49
C THR A 370 7.20 -18.24 -22.75
N VAL A 371 7.22 -17.34 -21.76
CA VAL A 371 8.13 -16.18 -21.76
C VAL A 371 9.58 -16.60 -21.97
N ASP A 372 10.05 -17.66 -21.29
CA ASP A 372 11.46 -18.07 -21.35
C ASP A 372 11.82 -18.72 -22.71
N GLU A 373 10.91 -19.50 -23.30
CA GLU A 373 11.09 -20.01 -24.68
C GLU A 373 11.13 -18.86 -25.71
N PHE A 374 10.30 -17.83 -25.51
CA PHE A 374 10.29 -16.63 -26.35
C PHE A 374 11.59 -15.83 -26.23
N VAL A 375 12.07 -15.60 -25.00
CA VAL A 375 13.29 -14.83 -24.71
C VAL A 375 14.51 -15.43 -25.39
N GLU A 376 14.73 -16.74 -25.26
CA GLU A 376 15.89 -17.40 -25.88
C GLU A 376 15.78 -17.49 -27.42
N LEU A 377 14.58 -17.67 -27.98
CA LEU A 377 14.38 -17.61 -29.44
C LEU A 377 14.69 -16.22 -30.02
N VAL A 378 14.24 -15.14 -29.36
CA VAL A 378 14.50 -13.78 -29.84
C VAL A 378 15.99 -13.42 -29.68
N ALA A 379 16.60 -13.78 -28.55
CA ALA A 379 18.03 -13.60 -28.34
C ALA A 379 18.86 -14.33 -29.40
N ARG A 380 18.52 -15.58 -29.74
CA ARG A 380 19.23 -16.32 -30.77
C ARG A 380 19.05 -15.75 -32.17
N ASP A 381 17.85 -15.28 -32.54
CA ASP A 381 17.67 -14.68 -33.87
C ASP A 381 18.36 -13.30 -33.98
N LEU A 382 18.51 -12.56 -32.88
CA LEU A 382 19.39 -11.39 -32.79
C LEU A 382 20.87 -11.78 -33.02
N GLU A 383 21.37 -12.79 -32.32
CA GLU A 383 22.74 -13.34 -32.51
C GLU A 383 22.98 -13.77 -33.98
N LEU A 384 22.01 -14.46 -34.59
CA LEU A 384 22.06 -14.94 -35.98
C LEU A 384 21.85 -13.86 -37.05
N THR A 385 21.28 -12.69 -36.70
CA THR A 385 21.06 -11.59 -37.65
C THR A 385 22.08 -10.46 -37.52
N GLY A 386 22.89 -10.43 -36.45
CA GLY A 386 23.97 -9.46 -36.28
C GLY A 386 23.47 -8.02 -36.12
N ALA A 387 22.40 -7.82 -35.34
CA ALA A 387 21.82 -6.51 -35.12
C ALA A 387 22.84 -5.50 -34.53
N PRO A 388 22.90 -4.23 -35.01
CA PRO A 388 23.85 -3.25 -34.50
C PRO A 388 23.73 -2.99 -32.99
N PRO A 389 24.84 -2.78 -32.26
CA PRO A 389 24.81 -2.43 -30.84
C PRO A 389 23.93 -1.20 -30.57
N GLY A 390 23.08 -1.29 -29.54
CA GLY A 390 22.14 -0.22 -29.19
C GLY A 390 20.83 -0.20 -30.00
N THR A 391 20.62 -1.14 -30.94
CA THR A 391 19.32 -1.29 -31.63
C THR A 391 18.22 -1.62 -30.62
N PRO A 392 17.13 -0.82 -30.51
CA PRO A 392 16.02 -1.15 -29.61
C PRO A 392 15.20 -2.31 -30.17
N ILE A 393 14.71 -3.17 -29.28
CA ILE A 393 13.74 -4.21 -29.60
C ILE A 393 12.33 -3.63 -29.43
N VAL A 394 11.42 -3.90 -30.35
CA VAL A 394 10.02 -3.42 -30.30
C VAL A 394 9.07 -4.61 -30.41
N LEU A 395 8.32 -4.85 -29.33
CA LEU A 395 7.35 -5.94 -29.22
C LEU A 395 5.95 -5.44 -29.58
N VAL A 396 5.50 -5.75 -30.80
CA VAL A 396 4.12 -5.58 -31.24
C VAL A 396 3.36 -6.85 -30.87
N ILE A 397 3.12 -6.98 -29.57
CA ILE A 397 2.41 -8.10 -28.93
C ILE A 397 1.34 -7.48 -28.01
N PRO A 398 0.04 -7.80 -28.17
CA PRO A 398 -1.02 -7.26 -27.32
C PRO A 398 -0.69 -7.42 -25.84
N GLN A 399 -0.79 -6.34 -25.05
CA GLN A 399 -0.55 -6.35 -23.60
C GLN A 399 0.82 -6.89 -23.16
N GLY A 400 1.81 -7.02 -24.06
CA GLY A 400 3.14 -7.56 -23.74
C GLY A 400 3.92 -6.74 -22.70
N GLY A 401 3.54 -5.47 -22.50
CA GLY A 401 4.05 -4.57 -21.45
C GLY A 401 3.13 -4.39 -20.23
N ASP A 402 2.09 -5.23 -20.08
CA ASP A 402 1.26 -5.24 -18.86
C ASP A 402 1.96 -6.03 -17.71
N ARG A 403 1.34 -6.02 -16.53
CA ARG A 403 1.78 -6.73 -15.33
C ARG A 403 3.20 -6.35 -14.93
N GLY A 404 3.98 -7.30 -14.40
CA GLY A 404 5.29 -7.05 -13.79
C GLY A 404 6.37 -6.54 -14.75
N LEU A 405 6.12 -6.50 -16.06
CA LEU A 405 7.08 -6.37 -17.17
C LEU A 405 7.96 -7.61 -17.38
N ASP A 406 7.64 -8.75 -16.77
CA ASP A 406 8.46 -9.97 -16.77
C ASP A 406 8.93 -10.40 -18.18
N LEU A 407 8.07 -10.31 -19.20
CA LEU A 407 8.39 -10.64 -20.59
C LEU A 407 9.40 -9.68 -21.24
N PRO A 408 9.13 -8.37 -21.39
CA PRO A 408 10.10 -7.44 -21.96
C PRO A 408 11.34 -7.27 -21.08
N GLN A 409 11.24 -7.50 -19.76
CA GLN A 409 12.36 -7.39 -18.84
C GLN A 409 13.35 -8.54 -18.98
N LYS A 410 12.88 -9.80 -18.93
CA LYS A 410 13.74 -10.97 -19.18
C LYS A 410 14.46 -10.87 -20.54
N LEU A 411 13.75 -10.37 -21.57
CA LEU A 411 14.36 -10.16 -22.89
C LEU A 411 15.43 -9.05 -22.87
N ALA A 412 15.20 -7.93 -22.19
CA ALA A 412 16.19 -6.86 -22.06
C ALA A 412 17.46 -7.35 -21.32
N ASP A 413 17.28 -8.13 -20.27
CA ASP A 413 18.37 -8.68 -19.46
C ASP A 413 19.18 -9.76 -20.23
N ARG A 414 18.51 -10.64 -21.00
CA ARG A 414 19.16 -11.68 -21.82
C ARG A 414 19.90 -11.13 -23.06
N THR A 415 19.49 -9.98 -23.58
CA THR A 415 20.06 -9.40 -24.82
C THR A 415 20.97 -8.20 -24.59
N GLY A 416 20.90 -7.54 -23.44
CA GLY A 416 21.59 -6.26 -23.20
C GLY A 416 21.00 -5.09 -23.99
N LEU A 417 19.82 -5.24 -24.59
CA LEU A 417 19.15 -4.22 -25.40
C LEU A 417 17.92 -3.64 -24.68
N THR A 418 17.53 -2.42 -25.03
CA THR A 418 16.27 -1.83 -24.54
C THR A 418 15.09 -2.46 -25.28
N VAL A 419 14.12 -2.98 -24.52
CA VAL A 419 12.90 -3.58 -25.06
C VAL A 419 11.72 -2.66 -24.82
N TRP A 420 11.00 -2.31 -25.88
CA TRP A 420 9.74 -1.57 -25.83
C TRP A 420 8.56 -2.53 -26.00
N ALA A 421 7.60 -2.48 -25.09
CA ALA A 421 6.35 -3.24 -25.17
C ALA A 421 5.17 -2.39 -24.71
N HIS A 422 3.97 -2.66 -25.24
CA HIS A 422 2.77 -1.90 -24.90
C HIS A 422 1.92 -2.59 -23.83
N SER A 423 1.41 -1.83 -22.85
CA SER A 423 0.57 -2.39 -21.78
C SER A 423 -0.93 -2.54 -22.15
N GLY A 424 -1.37 -1.92 -23.23
CA GLY A 424 -2.68 -2.14 -23.86
C GLY A 424 -2.59 -2.96 -25.16
N ASP A 425 -3.71 -3.08 -25.87
CA ASP A 425 -3.81 -3.86 -27.11
C ASP A 425 -3.08 -3.17 -28.29
N VAL A 426 -2.19 -3.88 -28.99
CA VAL A 426 -1.42 -3.38 -30.15
C VAL A 426 -1.42 -4.37 -31.31
N THR A 427 -1.25 -3.86 -32.53
CA THR A 427 -1.22 -4.68 -33.75
C THR A 427 -0.44 -4.00 -34.88
N ILE A 428 -0.40 -4.64 -36.05
CA ILE A 428 -0.03 -4.00 -37.33
C ILE A 428 -1.25 -3.94 -38.25
N HIS A 429 -1.32 -2.91 -39.10
CA HIS A 429 -2.40 -2.76 -40.08
C HIS A 429 -1.87 -2.26 -41.42
N ASP A 430 -2.47 -2.70 -42.53
CA ASP A 430 -2.11 -2.29 -43.90
C ASP A 430 -2.48 -0.82 -44.12
N ILE A 431 -1.49 -0.02 -44.52
CA ILE A 431 -1.65 1.39 -44.92
C ILE A 431 -1.53 1.58 -46.44
N GLY A 432 -1.42 0.47 -47.19
CA GLY A 432 -1.37 0.43 -48.65
C GLY A 432 -0.06 -0.17 -49.18
N SER A 433 -0.12 -0.75 -50.38
CA SER A 433 1.05 -1.25 -51.12
C SER A 433 1.91 -2.26 -50.33
N GLN A 434 1.29 -3.13 -49.53
CA GLN A 434 1.96 -4.09 -48.63
C GLN A 434 2.85 -3.43 -47.56
N THR A 435 2.61 -2.15 -47.28
CA THR A 435 3.22 -1.42 -46.17
C THR A 435 2.27 -1.43 -44.99
N TYR A 436 2.76 -1.85 -43.83
CA TYR A 436 2.00 -1.92 -42.59
C TYR A 436 2.55 -0.92 -41.59
N SER A 437 1.69 -0.35 -40.75
CA SER A 437 2.11 0.51 -39.63
C SER A 437 1.70 -0.10 -38.29
N ILE A 438 2.52 0.12 -37.26
CA ILE A 438 2.23 -0.29 -35.88
C ILE A 438 1.11 0.61 -35.34
N GLY A 439 0.11 0.02 -34.67
CA GLY A 439 -0.97 0.79 -34.06
C GLY A 439 -1.43 0.26 -32.70
N VAL A 440 -1.90 1.18 -31.86
CA VAL A 440 -2.58 0.91 -30.57
C VAL A 440 -4.08 0.86 -30.82
N ILE A 441 -4.76 -0.15 -30.29
CA ILE A 441 -6.20 -0.33 -30.47
C ILE A 441 -6.94 0.27 -29.27
N HIS A 442 -7.66 1.36 -29.47
CA HIS A 442 -8.55 1.91 -28.44
C HIS A 442 -9.82 1.05 -28.34
N HIS A 443 -10.22 0.75 -27.10
CA HIS A 443 -11.40 -0.06 -26.79
C HIS A 443 -12.24 0.61 -25.70
N ASP A 444 -13.48 0.99 -26.03
CA ASP A 444 -14.43 1.59 -25.10
C ASP A 444 -14.56 0.76 -23.82
N GLY A 445 -14.31 1.38 -22.66
CA GLY A 445 -14.37 0.70 -21.36
C GLY A 445 -13.18 -0.21 -21.02
N ARG A 446 -12.06 -0.11 -21.75
CA ARG A 446 -10.74 -0.63 -21.35
C ARG A 446 -9.78 0.51 -21.03
N ILE A 447 -8.60 0.15 -20.50
CA ILE A 447 -7.44 1.03 -20.47
C ILE A 447 -6.82 1.15 -21.87
N GLU A 448 -6.27 2.31 -22.19
CA GLU A 448 -5.45 2.53 -23.38
C GLU A 448 -4.07 1.89 -23.23
N GLY A 449 -3.45 2.05 -22.06
CA GLY A 449 -2.08 1.63 -21.80
C GLY A 449 -1.02 2.56 -22.37
N ASP A 450 0.22 2.08 -22.33
CA ASP A 450 1.44 2.84 -22.62
C ASP A 450 2.53 1.96 -23.22
N TRP A 451 3.39 2.57 -24.05
CA TRP A 451 4.68 2.00 -24.45
C TRP A 451 5.68 2.14 -23.31
N VAL A 452 6.06 1.01 -22.71
CA VAL A 452 6.97 0.96 -21.57
C VAL A 452 8.36 0.49 -22.02
N PRO A 453 9.43 1.23 -21.69
CA PRO A 453 10.80 0.75 -21.88
C PRO A 453 11.23 -0.15 -20.71
N SER A 454 11.65 -1.37 -21.02
CA SER A 454 12.47 -2.22 -20.16
C SER A 454 13.94 -2.04 -20.54
N LEU A 455 14.77 -1.67 -19.57
CA LEU A 455 16.22 -1.55 -19.73
C LEU A 455 16.90 -2.80 -19.16
N PRO A 456 18.10 -3.18 -19.62
CA PRO A 456 18.89 -4.23 -18.98
C PRO A 456 19.24 -3.88 -17.52
N GLY A 457 19.38 -4.90 -16.67
CA GLY A 457 19.66 -4.80 -15.24
C GLY A 457 18.43 -4.50 -14.37
N MET A 458 17.24 -4.34 -14.96
CA MET A 458 16.04 -3.85 -14.27
C MET A 458 15.14 -4.95 -13.68
N ALA A 459 15.43 -6.24 -13.89
CA ALA A 459 14.67 -7.33 -13.27
C ALA A 459 14.62 -7.22 -11.73
N PRO A 460 13.53 -7.66 -11.10
CA PRO A 460 13.57 -8.04 -9.70
C PRO A 460 14.59 -9.17 -9.54
N GLY A 461 15.69 -8.92 -8.81
CA GLY A 461 16.66 -9.96 -8.49
C GLY A 461 15.99 -11.17 -7.85
N VAL A 462 16.55 -12.37 -8.06
CA VAL A 462 15.91 -13.67 -7.78
C VAL A 462 15.82 -13.97 -6.28
N ALA A 463 15.03 -13.18 -5.56
CA ALA A 463 14.61 -13.41 -4.19
C ALA A 463 13.63 -14.59 -4.19
N ALA A 464 14.18 -15.80 -4.08
CA ALA A 464 13.47 -17.07 -4.15
C ALA A 464 12.56 -17.33 -2.94
N ASP A 465 12.68 -16.47 -1.91
CA ASP A 465 12.17 -16.63 -0.55
C ASP A 465 11.00 -15.67 -0.21
N GLY A 466 10.60 -14.83 -1.17
CA GLY A 466 9.44 -13.95 -1.01
C GLY A 466 8.11 -14.72 -0.99
N PRO A 467 7.11 -14.29 -0.19
CA PRO A 467 5.77 -14.88 -0.14
C PRO A 467 5.17 -15.18 -1.52
N SER A 468 4.65 -16.39 -1.72
CA SER A 468 4.22 -16.89 -3.03
C SER A 468 3.09 -16.09 -3.70
N TRP A 469 2.35 -15.27 -2.95
CA TRP A 469 1.36 -14.35 -3.49
C TRP A 469 2.00 -13.16 -4.24
N TRP A 470 3.26 -12.79 -3.96
CA TRP A 470 3.95 -11.64 -4.55
C TRP A 470 4.11 -11.71 -6.07
N ARG A 471 4.15 -12.91 -6.65
CA ARG A 471 4.22 -13.11 -8.12
C ARG A 471 2.86 -12.94 -8.78
N LYS A 472 1.77 -13.28 -8.08
CA LYS A 472 0.39 -13.34 -8.58
C LYS A 472 -0.38 -12.01 -8.50
N VAL A 473 0.30 -10.92 -8.15
CA VAL A 473 -0.34 -9.62 -7.91
C VAL A 473 -0.59 -8.91 -9.23
N VAL A 474 -1.85 -8.58 -9.50
CA VAL A 474 -2.21 -7.70 -10.62
C VAL A 474 -1.67 -6.30 -10.35
N ASN A 475 -0.68 -5.87 -11.14
CA ASN A 475 -0.02 -4.57 -10.94
C ASN A 475 0.52 -4.01 -12.26
N ARG A 476 0.24 -2.75 -12.60
CA ARG A 476 0.62 -2.11 -13.87
C ARG A 476 1.71 -1.06 -13.66
N THR A 477 2.55 -0.83 -14.67
CA THR A 477 3.52 0.28 -14.69
C THR A 477 2.77 1.61 -14.87
N LEU A 478 3.12 2.65 -14.10
CA LEU A 478 2.62 4.01 -14.32
C LEU A 478 3.62 4.80 -15.17
N VAL A 479 3.12 5.43 -16.23
CA VAL A 479 3.87 6.30 -17.14
C VAL A 479 3.27 7.70 -17.08
N GLY A 480 4.11 8.71 -16.82
CA GLY A 480 3.70 10.11 -16.78
C GLY A 480 3.66 10.74 -18.18
N LEU A 481 3.13 11.96 -18.28
CA LEU A 481 2.98 12.69 -19.56
C LEU A 481 4.27 12.82 -20.41
N THR A 482 5.45 12.67 -19.79
CA THR A 482 6.76 12.73 -20.45
C THR A 482 7.20 11.39 -21.07
N GLY A 483 6.34 10.35 -21.07
CA GLY A 483 6.70 8.99 -21.49
C GLY A 483 7.64 8.26 -20.52
N ARG A 484 7.93 8.85 -19.35
CA ARG A 484 8.79 8.26 -18.33
C ARG A 484 8.00 7.39 -17.37
N ARG A 485 8.60 6.27 -16.93
CA ARG A 485 8.09 5.44 -15.84
C ARG A 485 8.13 6.26 -14.53
N ILE A 486 6.98 6.49 -13.90
CA ILE A 486 6.85 7.29 -12.66
C ILE A 486 6.49 6.46 -11.43
N GLY A 487 6.06 5.21 -11.60
CA GLY A 487 5.56 4.41 -10.49
C GLY A 487 4.90 3.11 -10.91
N ARG A 488 4.06 2.57 -10.03
CA ARG A 488 3.20 1.40 -10.31
C ARG A 488 1.84 1.54 -9.63
N THR A 489 0.82 0.95 -10.23
CA THR A 489 -0.51 0.78 -9.63
C THR A 489 -0.77 -0.70 -9.34
N ALA A 490 -1.44 -0.99 -8.24
CA ALA A 490 -2.04 -2.28 -7.90
C ALA A 490 -3.58 -2.17 -7.85
N ILE A 491 -4.17 -1.20 -8.56
CA ILE A 491 -5.61 -1.18 -8.88
C ILE A 491 -5.84 -2.06 -10.12
N ARG A 492 -6.99 -2.75 -10.16
CA ARG A 492 -7.36 -3.63 -11.28
C ARG A 492 -7.61 -2.82 -12.57
N PRO A 493 -7.10 -3.22 -13.75
CA PRO A 493 -7.34 -2.52 -15.02
C PRO A 493 -8.83 -2.30 -15.33
N GLU A 494 -9.67 -3.26 -14.97
CA GLU A 494 -11.13 -3.19 -15.17
C GLU A 494 -11.78 -2.10 -14.30
N GLU A 495 -11.22 -1.84 -13.10
CA GLU A 495 -11.65 -0.75 -12.25
C GLU A 495 -11.12 0.60 -12.74
N VAL A 496 -9.84 0.66 -13.14
CA VAL A 496 -9.21 1.86 -13.71
C VAL A 496 -10.01 2.35 -14.93
N ALA A 497 -10.41 1.44 -15.82
CA ALA A 497 -11.26 1.76 -16.96
C ALA A 497 -12.68 2.17 -16.55
N LYS A 498 -13.36 1.38 -15.68
CA LYS A 498 -14.73 1.69 -15.22
C LYS A 498 -14.83 3.06 -14.53
N LYS A 499 -13.82 3.45 -13.75
CA LYS A 499 -13.74 4.73 -13.03
C LYS A 499 -13.03 5.84 -13.82
N GLN A 500 -12.62 5.59 -15.06
CA GLN A 500 -11.89 6.54 -15.93
C GLN A 500 -10.61 7.11 -15.28
N MET A 501 -9.92 6.31 -14.47
CA MET A 501 -8.80 6.75 -13.62
C MET A 501 -7.47 6.91 -14.36
N GLU A 502 -7.33 6.29 -15.54
CA GLU A 502 -6.08 6.30 -16.31
C GLU A 502 -5.60 7.72 -16.65
N ALA A 503 -6.52 8.62 -17.01
CA ALA A 503 -6.19 10.01 -17.27
C ALA A 503 -5.60 10.71 -16.03
N GLN A 504 -6.11 10.44 -14.82
CA GLN A 504 -5.52 11.00 -13.60
C GLN A 504 -4.20 10.34 -13.23
N GLN A 505 -4.07 9.01 -13.40
CA GLN A 505 -2.84 8.25 -13.19
C GLN A 505 -1.67 8.80 -14.03
N ARG A 506 -1.92 9.12 -15.31
CA ARG A 506 -0.94 9.74 -16.23
C ARG A 506 -0.45 11.13 -15.81
N HIS A 507 -1.16 11.83 -14.91
CA HIS A 507 -0.85 13.18 -14.47
C HIS A 507 -0.20 13.26 -13.08
N LEU A 508 -0.04 12.13 -12.37
CA LEU A 508 0.41 12.09 -10.96
C LEU A 508 1.72 12.86 -10.70
N ASP A 509 2.68 12.81 -11.62
CA ASP A 509 3.97 13.52 -11.57
C ASP A 509 3.87 15.02 -11.88
N ALA A 510 2.80 15.44 -12.55
CA ALA A 510 2.51 16.84 -12.89
C ALA A 510 1.60 17.57 -11.89
N MET A 511 0.89 16.84 -11.00
CA MET A 511 0.01 17.41 -9.98
C MET A 511 0.79 18.32 -9.00
N LYS A 512 0.22 19.49 -8.70
CA LYS A 512 0.81 20.49 -7.79
C LYS A 512 -0.03 20.75 -6.54
N HIS A 513 -1.32 20.49 -6.62
CA HIS A 513 -2.28 20.84 -5.57
C HIS A 513 -3.10 19.64 -5.10
N TYR A 514 -3.71 19.82 -3.93
CA TYR A 514 -4.79 18.99 -3.42
C TYR A 514 -5.96 19.86 -2.92
N ALA A 515 -7.13 19.25 -2.78
CA ALA A 515 -8.30 19.88 -2.18
C ALA A 515 -9.09 18.89 -1.30
N HIS A 516 -9.96 19.44 -0.46
CA HIS A 516 -10.81 18.68 0.45
C HIS A 516 -12.24 18.59 -0.04
N TYR A 517 -12.85 17.41 0.03
CA TYR A 517 -14.24 17.17 -0.36
C TYR A 517 -15.07 16.60 0.80
N ASN A 518 -16.24 17.19 1.04
CA ASN A 518 -17.21 16.63 1.98
C ASN A 518 -18.19 15.74 1.21
N VAL A 519 -18.22 14.44 1.56
CA VAL A 519 -18.96 13.44 0.78
C VAL A 519 -20.48 13.64 0.88
N ALA A 520 -21.01 13.95 2.06
CA ALA A 520 -22.45 14.17 2.25
C ALA A 520 -22.99 15.44 1.59
N ALA A 521 -22.24 16.55 1.64
CA ALA A 521 -22.56 17.79 0.93
C ALA A 521 -22.19 17.73 -0.57
N GLN A 522 -21.57 16.63 -1.03
CA GLN A 522 -21.15 16.34 -2.40
C GLN A 522 -20.39 17.50 -3.07
N ARG A 523 -19.48 18.15 -2.33
CA ARG A 523 -18.73 19.32 -2.80
C ARG A 523 -17.33 19.44 -2.24
N VAL A 524 -16.47 20.11 -3.00
CA VAL A 524 -15.16 20.60 -2.54
C VAL A 524 -15.39 21.75 -1.54
N VAL A 525 -14.71 21.70 -0.39
CA VAL A 525 -14.88 22.62 0.76
C VAL A 525 -13.63 23.44 1.11
N SER A 526 -12.48 23.14 0.50
CA SER A 526 -11.27 23.99 0.56
C SER A 526 -10.95 24.60 -0.80
N GLY A 527 -10.14 25.66 -0.81
CA GLY A 527 -9.40 26.04 -2.02
C GLY A 527 -8.34 24.98 -2.37
N LEU A 528 -7.63 25.20 -3.48
CA LEU A 528 -6.43 24.45 -3.84
C LEU A 528 -5.32 24.73 -2.82
N LEU A 529 -4.72 23.67 -2.29
CA LEU A 529 -3.62 23.70 -1.33
C LEU A 529 -2.38 23.05 -1.98
N PRO A 530 -1.16 23.57 -1.76
CA PRO A 530 0.04 23.00 -2.37
C PRO A 530 0.35 21.61 -1.79
N LEU A 531 0.72 20.67 -2.66
CA LEU A 531 1.26 19.38 -2.24
C LEU A 531 2.59 19.56 -1.49
N PRO A 532 2.93 18.68 -0.54
CA PRO A 532 4.27 18.62 0.06
C PRO A 532 5.36 18.59 -1.03
N ARG A 533 6.36 19.47 -0.92
CA ARG A 533 7.56 19.40 -1.75
C ARG A 533 8.51 18.37 -1.11
N PRO A 534 8.87 17.27 -1.78
CA PRO A 534 9.66 16.20 -1.20
C PRO A 534 11.11 16.63 -0.94
N GLY A 535 11.67 17.48 -1.81
CA GLY A 535 13.07 17.86 -1.67
C GLY A 535 13.51 18.91 -2.67
N LYS A 536 14.74 18.71 -3.15
CA LYS A 536 15.51 19.64 -3.97
C LYS A 536 14.96 19.61 -5.41
N PRO A 537 15.14 20.68 -6.23
CA PRO A 537 14.84 20.60 -7.65
C PRO A 537 15.59 19.43 -8.31
N GLY A 538 14.85 18.51 -8.94
CA GLY A 538 15.41 17.29 -9.54
C GLY A 538 15.14 15.99 -8.78
N THR A 539 14.77 16.04 -7.49
CA THR A 539 14.32 14.86 -6.70
C THR A 539 13.23 14.09 -7.45
N ARG A 540 13.41 12.78 -7.64
CA ARG A 540 12.40 11.88 -8.23
C ARG A 540 11.32 11.56 -7.20
N ARG A 541 10.10 11.31 -7.72
CA ARG A 541 8.97 10.77 -6.96
C ARG A 541 8.59 9.42 -7.59
N TYR A 542 8.56 8.36 -6.79
CA TYR A 542 8.04 7.05 -7.17
C TYR A 542 6.63 6.88 -6.65
N TYR A 543 5.64 6.83 -7.55
CA TYR A 543 4.24 6.69 -7.18
C TYR A 543 3.86 5.23 -6.95
N PHE A 544 3.18 4.94 -5.84
CA PHE A 544 2.53 3.65 -5.61
C PHE A 544 1.04 3.84 -5.33
N ASP A 545 0.22 3.41 -6.29
CA ASP A 545 -1.24 3.61 -6.34
C ASP A 545 -1.98 2.30 -6.04
N ALA A 546 -2.79 2.26 -4.98
CA ALA A 546 -3.49 1.03 -4.57
C ALA A 546 -4.68 1.32 -3.64
N HIS A 547 -5.55 0.32 -3.48
CA HIS A 547 -6.52 0.32 -2.39
C HIS A 547 -5.87 -0.05 -1.05
N GLY A 548 -6.40 0.50 0.03
CA GLY A 548 -5.87 0.30 1.37
C GLY A 548 -6.84 0.76 2.46
N GLY A 549 -6.41 0.55 3.69
CA GLY A 549 -7.09 1.04 4.88
C GLY A 549 -6.12 1.12 6.05
N PRO A 550 -6.59 1.50 7.24
CA PRO A 550 -5.71 1.76 8.37
C PRO A 550 -4.84 0.54 8.72
N GLY A 551 -3.52 0.68 8.55
CA GLY A 551 -2.53 -0.38 8.76
C GLY A 551 -2.46 -1.49 7.70
N TYR A 552 -3.06 -1.35 6.50
CA TYR A 552 -2.94 -2.37 5.44
C TYR A 552 -3.02 -1.85 3.99
N ILE A 553 -2.39 -2.60 3.08
CA ILE A 553 -2.50 -2.45 1.62
C ILE A 553 -3.33 -3.62 1.06
N VAL A 554 -4.19 -3.36 0.08
CA VAL A 554 -4.93 -4.39 -0.66
C VAL A 554 -4.25 -4.68 -1.99
N PHE A 555 -3.84 -5.93 -2.19
CA PHE A 555 -3.23 -6.40 -3.43
C PHE A 555 -4.18 -7.35 -4.18
N PRO A 556 -4.74 -6.98 -5.34
CA PRO A 556 -5.51 -7.90 -6.17
C PRO A 556 -4.63 -9.01 -6.74
N LEU A 557 -5.16 -10.24 -6.75
CA LEU A 557 -4.53 -11.41 -7.33
C LEU A 557 -5.17 -11.80 -8.67
N GLU A 558 -4.41 -12.51 -9.50
CA GLU A 558 -4.86 -13.03 -10.80
C GLU A 558 -6.09 -13.94 -10.71
N ASP A 559 -6.23 -14.70 -9.61
CA ASP A 559 -7.36 -15.60 -9.36
C ASP A 559 -8.65 -14.91 -8.90
N GLY A 560 -8.73 -13.58 -9.07
CA GLY A 560 -9.86 -12.73 -8.69
C GLY A 560 -9.87 -12.32 -7.21
N LYS A 561 -9.07 -12.96 -6.35
CA LYS A 561 -9.02 -12.64 -4.90
C LYS A 561 -8.17 -11.40 -4.62
N HIS A 562 -8.01 -11.08 -3.34
CA HIS A 562 -7.19 -9.99 -2.84
C HIS A 562 -6.44 -10.41 -1.56
N VAL A 563 -5.26 -9.84 -1.33
CA VAL A 563 -4.49 -9.98 -0.08
C VAL A 563 -4.50 -8.65 0.66
N HIS A 564 -4.95 -8.66 1.92
CA HIS A 564 -4.83 -7.53 2.84
C HIS A 564 -3.49 -7.65 3.58
N ALA A 565 -2.43 -7.10 2.99
CA ALA A 565 -1.09 -7.13 3.58
C ALA A 565 -1.02 -6.09 4.71
N ARG A 566 -0.93 -6.56 5.96
CA ARG A 566 -0.85 -5.74 7.17
C ARG A 566 0.60 -5.41 7.51
N ASN A 567 0.78 -4.38 8.33
CA ASN A 567 2.08 -3.98 8.88
C ASN A 567 3.12 -3.83 7.75
N GLU A 568 4.27 -4.50 7.87
CA GLU A 568 5.35 -4.42 6.90
C GLU A 568 5.25 -5.38 5.69
N ASP A 569 4.30 -6.33 5.63
CA ASP A 569 4.17 -7.26 4.50
C ASP A 569 3.96 -6.53 3.16
N GLY A 570 3.15 -5.47 3.18
CA GLY A 570 2.89 -4.64 2.01
C GLY A 570 4.07 -3.73 1.67
N ALA A 571 4.80 -3.27 2.68
CA ALA A 571 6.02 -2.48 2.50
C ALA A 571 7.14 -3.29 1.86
N ARG A 572 7.36 -4.53 2.31
CA ARG A 572 8.29 -5.51 1.72
C ARG A 572 7.98 -5.79 0.24
N TYR A 573 6.70 -5.90 -0.12
CA TYR A 573 6.28 -6.07 -1.53
C TYR A 573 6.70 -4.87 -2.41
N ILE A 574 6.70 -3.65 -1.86
CA ILE A 574 7.13 -2.44 -2.57
C ILE A 574 8.66 -2.37 -2.61
N ALA A 575 9.33 -2.44 -1.45
CA ALA A 575 10.77 -2.27 -1.28
C ALA A 575 11.64 -3.33 -2.00
N ARG A 576 11.10 -4.53 -2.26
CA ARG A 576 11.82 -5.55 -3.05
C ARG A 576 12.03 -5.15 -4.53
N ARG A 577 11.26 -4.19 -5.05
CA ARG A 577 11.24 -3.89 -6.50
C ARG A 577 12.48 -3.11 -6.90
N ARG A 578 13.08 -3.51 -8.03
CA ARG A 578 14.24 -2.84 -8.62
C ARG A 578 13.98 -1.34 -8.87
N SER A 579 12.77 -1.00 -9.34
CA SER A 579 12.29 0.37 -9.53
C SER A 579 12.14 1.22 -8.25
N VAL A 580 12.30 0.61 -7.06
CA VAL A 580 12.38 1.30 -5.76
C VAL A 580 13.82 1.30 -5.24
N ARG A 581 14.55 0.18 -5.42
CA ARG A 581 15.97 0.04 -5.03
C ARG A 581 16.95 0.90 -5.85
N GLU A 582 16.50 1.46 -6.97
CA GLU A 582 17.26 2.37 -7.84
C GLU A 582 16.79 3.83 -7.72
N LEU A 583 16.09 4.16 -6.64
CA LEU A 583 15.86 5.54 -6.21
C LEU A 583 17.15 6.06 -5.55
N ASP A 584 17.49 7.32 -5.78
CA ASP A 584 18.60 7.97 -5.08
C ASP A 584 18.22 8.25 -3.62
N LYS A 585 19.20 8.46 -2.73
CA LYS A 585 18.93 8.68 -1.31
C LYS A 585 17.96 9.85 -1.04
N ASP A 586 18.03 10.90 -1.86
CA ASP A 586 17.17 12.09 -1.78
C ASP A 586 15.80 11.92 -2.47
N ASP A 587 15.52 10.76 -3.08
CA ASP A 587 14.26 10.46 -3.77
C ASP A 587 13.17 9.93 -2.82
N TRP A 588 11.91 10.18 -3.21
CA TRP A 588 10.74 9.94 -2.37
C TRP A 588 9.75 8.96 -2.97
N ILE A 589 9.01 8.27 -2.10
CA ILE A 589 7.86 7.44 -2.46
C ILE A 589 6.57 8.21 -2.17
N GLU A 590 5.72 8.35 -3.17
CA GLU A 590 4.39 8.94 -3.10
C GLU A 590 3.34 7.83 -3.04
N LEU A 591 2.75 7.60 -1.86
CA LEU A 591 1.63 6.66 -1.75
C LEU A 591 0.34 7.38 -2.18
N VAL A 592 -0.38 6.78 -3.14
CA VAL A 592 -1.75 7.14 -3.52
C VAL A 592 -2.63 6.02 -2.97
N LEU A 593 -2.99 6.13 -1.69
CA LEU A 593 -3.42 5.00 -0.88
C LEU A 593 -4.21 5.49 0.34
N CYS A 594 -5.52 5.22 0.34
CA CYS A 594 -6.43 5.58 1.44
C CYS A 594 -5.89 5.13 2.80
N TYR A 595 -5.93 6.03 3.79
CA TYR A 595 -5.49 5.79 5.17
C TYR A 595 -4.01 5.35 5.34
N ALA A 596 -3.14 5.54 4.34
CA ALA A 596 -1.74 5.12 4.42
C ALA A 596 -0.93 5.80 5.54
N GLY A 597 -1.32 7.00 5.96
CA GLY A 597 -0.78 7.71 7.13
C GLY A 597 -1.44 7.33 8.46
N SER A 598 -2.45 6.46 8.44
CA SER A 598 -3.14 5.96 9.65
C SER A 598 -2.59 4.59 10.07
N PRO A 599 -2.15 4.40 11.34
CA PRO A 599 -1.92 3.08 11.91
C PRO A 599 -3.21 2.26 11.96
N GLN A 600 -3.10 0.95 12.23
CA GLN A 600 -4.27 0.09 12.39
C GLN A 600 -5.24 0.64 13.47
N ASP A 601 -6.54 0.53 13.22
CA ASP A 601 -7.56 0.87 14.21
C ASP A 601 -7.71 -0.24 15.25
N HIS A 602 -7.67 0.13 16.53
CA HIS A 602 -7.90 -0.76 17.66
C HIS A 602 -9.17 -0.39 18.44
N GLY A 603 -10.03 0.50 17.91
CA GLY A 603 -11.35 0.82 18.44
C GLY A 603 -12.25 -0.42 18.49
N VAL A 604 -12.84 -0.69 19.66
CA VAL A 604 -13.54 -1.96 19.93
C VAL A 604 -14.87 -2.07 19.20
N ASP A 605 -15.55 -0.94 18.97
CA ASP A 605 -16.78 -0.88 18.18
C ASP A 605 -16.52 -0.83 16.67
N SER A 606 -15.38 -0.29 16.24
CA SER A 606 -14.94 -0.33 14.83
C SER A 606 -14.26 -1.65 14.44
N ALA A 607 -13.86 -2.51 15.37
CA ALA A 607 -13.26 -3.82 15.09
C ALA A 607 -14.17 -4.80 14.32
N ASN A 608 -15.49 -4.57 14.29
CA ASN A 608 -16.41 -5.32 13.44
C ASN A 608 -16.42 -4.84 11.99
N ARG A 609 -15.81 -3.69 11.67
CA ARG A 609 -15.84 -3.08 10.35
C ARG A 609 -14.93 -3.84 9.39
N ARG A 610 -15.54 -4.44 8.36
CA ARG A 610 -14.82 -5.14 7.28
C ARG A 610 -14.16 -4.17 6.31
N ASP A 611 -14.87 -3.07 6.02
CA ASP A 611 -14.47 -2.04 5.08
C ASP A 611 -14.46 -0.67 5.78
N THR A 612 -13.45 0.15 5.49
CA THR A 612 -13.32 1.52 6.03
C THR A 612 -13.72 2.54 4.96
N GLY A 613 -15.02 2.79 4.86
CA GLY A 613 -15.59 3.83 4.00
C GLY A 613 -15.38 5.24 4.54
N ASP A 614 -16.00 6.22 3.88
CA ASP A 614 -15.98 7.65 4.21
C ASP A 614 -16.53 7.98 5.63
N SER A 615 -17.49 7.18 6.11
CA SER A 615 -18.03 7.21 7.48
C SER A 615 -17.08 6.64 8.55
N PHE A 616 -15.80 6.43 8.22
CA PHE A 616 -14.75 6.03 9.17
C PHE A 616 -13.99 7.24 9.78
N PRO A 617 -14.16 7.54 11.08
CA PRO A 617 -13.68 8.77 11.71
C PRO A 617 -12.22 8.73 12.19
N GLY A 618 -11.35 7.96 11.53
CA GLY A 618 -9.93 7.80 11.88
C GLY A 618 -9.63 6.77 12.97
N SER A 619 -8.40 6.25 13.00
CA SER A 619 -7.96 5.17 13.89
C SER A 619 -7.85 5.59 15.35
N PHE A 620 -8.25 4.69 16.27
CA PHE A 620 -7.89 4.74 17.69
C PHE A 620 -6.66 3.86 17.93
N VAL A 621 -5.60 4.44 18.52
CA VAL A 621 -4.27 3.81 18.65
C VAL A 621 -3.78 3.92 20.10
N PRO A 622 -3.96 2.87 20.93
CA PRO A 622 -3.59 2.88 22.35
C PRO A 622 -2.10 3.08 22.66
N ASP A 623 -1.22 2.70 21.73
CA ASP A 623 0.23 2.76 21.92
C ASP A 623 0.95 3.09 20.59
N PRO A 624 1.00 4.39 20.22
CA PRO A 624 1.62 4.85 18.97
C PRO A 624 3.15 4.69 18.95
N LEU A 625 3.76 4.28 20.07
CA LEU A 625 5.18 3.92 20.12
C LEU A 625 5.41 2.46 19.68
N ALA A 626 4.40 1.60 19.82
CA ALA A 626 4.43 0.23 19.28
C ALA A 626 3.94 0.17 17.82
N GLU A 627 2.86 0.89 17.49
CA GLU A 627 2.14 0.77 16.22
C GLU A 627 2.28 2.01 15.34
N VAL A 628 2.70 1.77 14.09
CA VAL A 628 2.97 2.83 13.09
C VAL A 628 2.08 2.67 11.86
N ALA A 629 2.06 3.69 11.00
CA ALA A 629 1.28 3.70 9.77
C ALA A 629 1.98 2.92 8.64
N VAL A 630 1.22 2.58 7.59
CA VAL A 630 1.76 1.94 6.37
C VAL A 630 2.89 2.79 5.77
N GLY A 631 2.76 4.13 5.78
CA GLY A 631 3.81 5.04 5.33
C GLY A 631 5.15 4.87 6.07
N GLN A 632 5.12 4.63 7.39
CA GLN A 632 6.34 4.38 8.17
C GLN A 632 6.93 2.99 7.88
N HIS A 633 6.09 1.96 7.71
CA HIS A 633 6.56 0.64 7.28
C HIS A 633 7.24 0.71 5.90
N VAL A 634 6.67 1.44 4.94
CA VAL A 634 7.28 1.67 3.62
C VAL A 634 8.60 2.42 3.75
N ALA A 635 8.67 3.48 4.58
CA ALA A 635 9.91 4.22 4.80
C ALA A 635 11.02 3.35 5.41
N ASN A 636 10.66 2.47 6.35
CA ASN A 636 11.60 1.56 7.01
C ASN A 636 12.15 0.48 6.07
N GLU A 637 11.27 -0.21 5.34
CA GLU A 637 11.64 -1.33 4.46
C GLU A 637 12.29 -0.86 3.16
N ALA A 638 11.91 0.31 2.62
CA ALA A 638 12.51 0.86 1.41
C ALA A 638 13.76 1.73 1.67
N ARG A 639 13.97 2.22 2.91
CA ARG A 639 14.99 3.23 3.28
C ARG A 639 14.85 4.60 2.56
N HIS A 640 13.69 4.88 1.97
CA HIS A 640 13.36 6.17 1.35
C HIS A 640 12.30 6.94 2.15
N LYS A 641 12.21 8.25 1.91
CA LYS A 641 11.24 9.14 2.56
C LYS A 641 9.88 9.02 1.86
N VAL A 642 8.80 9.05 2.63
CA VAL A 642 7.44 8.70 2.16
C VAL A 642 6.46 9.85 2.38
N ASN A 643 5.74 10.22 1.32
CA ASN A 643 4.54 11.05 1.39
C ASN A 643 3.29 10.16 1.30
N CYS A 644 2.30 10.39 2.16
CA CYS A 644 1.02 9.69 2.14
C CYS A 644 -0.09 10.53 2.80
N THR A 645 -1.28 9.94 3.02
CA THR A 645 -2.50 10.66 3.40
C THR A 645 -3.22 10.04 4.60
N VAL A 646 -3.94 10.88 5.34
CA VAL A 646 -4.89 10.52 6.42
C VAL A 646 -6.30 10.81 5.93
N LEU A 647 -7.22 9.87 6.19
CA LEU A 647 -8.52 9.70 5.53
C LEU A 647 -8.39 9.13 4.09
N LEU A 648 -9.47 9.19 3.32
CA LEU A 648 -9.51 8.67 1.95
C LEU A 648 -8.68 9.57 1.01
N ASP A 649 -8.07 8.92 0.01
CA ASP A 649 -7.18 9.52 -0.99
C ASP A 649 -7.76 9.23 -2.38
N ALA A 650 -7.76 10.23 -3.24
CA ALA A 650 -8.19 10.09 -4.62
C ALA A 650 -7.45 11.09 -5.53
N THR A 651 -7.74 11.00 -6.82
CA THR A 651 -7.34 11.99 -7.81
C THR A 651 -8.59 12.50 -8.55
N ALA A 652 -8.57 13.75 -8.98
CA ALA A 652 -9.71 14.38 -9.63
C ALA A 652 -9.26 15.44 -10.65
N LEU A 653 -10.13 15.72 -11.62
CA LEU A 653 -10.03 16.91 -12.48
C LEU A 653 -10.91 18.02 -11.88
N HIS A 654 -10.31 19.06 -11.32
CA HIS A 654 -11.01 20.15 -10.65
C HIS A 654 -10.72 21.48 -11.36
N HIS A 655 -11.76 22.13 -11.89
CA HIS A 655 -11.65 23.38 -12.68
C HIS A 655 -10.61 23.35 -13.82
N GLY A 656 -10.32 22.16 -14.37
CA GLY A 656 -9.34 21.95 -15.44
C GLY A 656 -7.93 21.59 -14.97
N GLU A 657 -7.65 21.60 -13.66
CA GLU A 657 -6.39 21.08 -13.10
C GLU A 657 -6.58 19.65 -12.57
N TYR A 658 -5.62 18.77 -12.85
CA TYR A 658 -5.53 17.45 -12.20
C TYR A 658 -4.92 17.61 -10.82
N ILE A 659 -5.63 17.16 -9.79
CA ILE A 659 -5.25 17.33 -8.38
C ILE A 659 -5.35 16.02 -7.61
N ARG A 660 -4.64 15.94 -6.47
CA ARG A 660 -4.96 14.99 -5.40
C ARG A 660 -6.17 15.48 -4.61
N TYR A 661 -6.83 14.57 -3.92
CA TYR A 661 -8.16 14.82 -3.35
C TYR A 661 -8.29 14.03 -2.07
N LEU A 662 -8.55 14.72 -0.96
CA LEU A 662 -8.73 14.11 0.36
C LEU A 662 -10.17 14.34 0.83
N THR A 663 -10.78 13.39 1.51
CA THR A 663 -12.11 13.63 2.10
C THR A 663 -12.02 14.44 3.40
N THR A 664 -13.15 15.01 3.82
CA THR A 664 -13.41 15.23 5.24
C THR A 664 -13.93 13.94 5.88
N ASP A 665 -13.83 13.83 7.20
CA ASP A 665 -14.64 12.87 7.94
C ASP A 665 -16.11 13.34 8.05
N ALA A 666 -16.95 12.53 8.69
CA ALA A 666 -18.36 12.81 8.93
C ALA A 666 -18.58 14.15 9.65
N GLN A 667 -17.74 14.50 10.64
CA GLN A 667 -17.84 15.77 11.36
C GLN A 667 -17.36 16.98 10.55
N GLY A 668 -16.88 16.78 9.31
CA GLY A 668 -16.34 17.84 8.45
C GLY A 668 -14.88 18.16 8.70
N ARG A 669 -14.16 17.37 9.51
CA ARG A 669 -12.72 17.56 9.73
C ARG A 669 -11.95 17.09 8.50
N ARG A 670 -11.13 17.98 7.96
CA ARG A 670 -10.33 17.74 6.75
C ARG A 670 -9.22 16.70 7.01
N GLY A 671 -9.00 15.81 6.04
CA GLY A 671 -7.83 14.94 6.02
C GLY A 671 -6.51 15.72 5.91
N SER A 672 -5.38 15.01 5.95
CA SER A 672 -4.05 15.64 5.89
C SER A 672 -3.07 14.82 5.06
N TYR A 673 -2.02 15.49 4.57
CA TYR A 673 -0.80 14.81 4.16
C TYR A 673 0.07 14.49 5.37
N GLU A 674 0.69 13.32 5.33
CA GLU A 674 1.66 12.85 6.32
C GLU A 674 2.98 12.50 5.64
N GLN A 675 4.08 12.90 6.28
CA GLN A 675 5.43 12.53 5.86
C GLN A 675 6.00 11.51 6.85
N PHE A 676 6.81 10.57 6.34
CA PHE A 676 7.52 9.58 7.15
C PHE A 676 8.96 9.42 6.67
N PHE A 677 9.87 9.41 7.64
CA PHE A 677 11.32 9.27 7.45
C PHE A 677 11.74 7.87 7.92
N PRO A 678 12.70 7.19 7.27
CA PRO A 678 13.15 5.86 7.70
C PRO A 678 13.52 5.84 9.19
N GLU A 679 13.06 4.85 9.94
CA GLU A 679 13.55 4.61 11.30
C GLU A 679 15.03 4.18 11.27
N PRO A 680 15.80 4.37 12.36
CA PRO A 680 17.19 3.94 12.40
C PRO A 680 17.35 2.47 12.04
N ASP A 681 18.41 2.13 11.29
CA ASP A 681 18.76 0.75 11.00
C ASP A 681 19.23 -0.01 12.25
N GLU A 682 19.39 -1.33 12.15
CA GLU A 682 19.79 -2.17 13.28
C GLU A 682 21.13 -1.75 13.91
N GLU A 683 22.10 -1.30 13.11
CA GLU A 683 23.38 -0.85 13.66
C GLU A 683 23.24 0.49 14.39
N GLU A 684 22.38 1.37 13.89
CA GLU A 684 22.13 2.68 14.50
C GLU A 684 21.31 2.53 15.78
N LEU A 685 20.36 1.60 15.82
CA LEU A 685 19.73 1.16 17.07
C LEU A 685 20.76 0.54 18.03
N ASP A 686 21.74 -0.24 17.55
CA ASP A 686 22.81 -0.77 18.39
C ASP A 686 23.74 0.33 18.95
N ARG A 687 24.08 1.36 18.16
CA ARG A 687 24.85 2.52 18.65
C ARG A 687 24.05 3.32 19.66
N ARG A 688 22.80 3.65 19.34
CA ARG A 688 21.86 4.38 20.22
C ARG A 688 21.58 3.62 21.53
N ALA A 689 21.45 2.30 21.48
CA ALA A 689 21.28 1.46 22.67
C ALA A 689 22.51 1.49 23.61
N ARG A 690 23.72 1.67 23.07
CA ARG A 690 24.94 1.84 23.88
C ARG A 690 25.04 3.24 24.48
N GLU A 691 24.69 4.28 23.72
CA GLU A 691 24.65 5.67 24.21
C GLU A 691 23.72 5.85 25.42
N ILE A 692 22.59 5.12 25.46
CA ILE A 692 21.67 5.12 26.61
C ILE A 692 21.89 3.96 27.60
N GLY A 693 22.99 3.21 27.48
CA GLY A 693 23.34 2.12 28.40
C GLY A 693 22.34 0.95 28.44
N TYR A 694 21.46 0.81 27.44
CA TYR A 694 20.59 -0.36 27.27
C TYR A 694 21.36 -1.57 26.70
N HIS A 695 22.56 -1.34 26.19
CA HIS A 695 23.56 -2.34 25.82
C HIS A 695 24.96 -1.87 26.19
N SER A 696 25.87 -2.79 26.48
CA SER A 696 27.28 -2.48 26.80
C SER A 696 28.28 -3.39 26.08
N GLY A 697 27.81 -4.37 25.30
CA GLY A 697 28.65 -5.30 24.57
C GLY A 697 29.16 -4.74 23.23
N PRO A 698 30.31 -5.22 22.73
CA PRO A 698 30.82 -4.82 21.41
C PRO A 698 30.01 -5.44 20.24
N GLY A 699 29.43 -6.63 20.43
CA GLY A 699 28.53 -7.26 19.46
C GLY A 699 27.16 -6.54 19.37
N PRO A 700 26.25 -7.01 18.49
CA PRO A 700 24.90 -6.46 18.34
C PRO A 700 24.12 -6.37 19.66
N ALA A 701 23.21 -5.41 19.79
CA ALA A 701 22.33 -5.33 20.95
C ALA A 701 21.20 -6.38 20.83
N PRO A 702 20.73 -6.96 21.94
CA PRO A 702 19.58 -7.87 21.91
C PRO A 702 18.31 -7.19 21.39
N ASP A 703 17.43 -7.93 20.72
CA ASP A 703 16.19 -7.39 20.13
C ASP A 703 15.32 -6.62 21.14
N VAL A 704 15.33 -7.03 22.41
CA VAL A 704 14.63 -6.32 23.49
C VAL A 704 15.21 -4.93 23.73
N ALA A 705 16.54 -4.78 23.70
CA ALA A 705 17.22 -3.49 23.83
C ALA A 705 17.03 -2.62 22.58
N ARG A 706 17.06 -3.22 21.38
CA ARG A 706 16.75 -2.54 20.10
C ARG A 706 15.32 -2.01 20.08
N ALA A 707 14.33 -2.85 20.45
CA ALA A 707 12.92 -2.48 20.52
C ALA A 707 12.65 -1.41 21.59
N ALA A 708 13.30 -1.50 22.77
CA ALA A 708 13.22 -0.47 23.79
C ALA A 708 13.81 0.86 23.31
N THR A 709 14.96 0.84 22.62
CA THR A 709 15.60 2.02 22.04
C THR A 709 14.73 2.64 20.94
N LEU A 710 14.18 1.85 20.01
CA LEU A 710 13.29 2.33 18.96
C LEU A 710 12.01 2.95 19.53
N ARG A 711 11.47 2.40 20.63
CA ARG A 711 10.31 2.97 21.35
C ARG A 711 10.58 4.39 21.85
N LEU A 712 11.81 4.67 22.28
CA LEU A 712 12.27 5.99 22.72
C LEU A 712 12.51 6.94 21.55
N VAL A 713 13.12 6.45 20.46
CA VAL A 713 13.25 7.21 19.20
C VAL A 713 11.89 7.66 18.68
N ARG A 714 10.88 6.77 18.69
CA ARG A 714 9.49 7.11 18.34
C ARG A 714 8.85 8.14 19.27
N ALA A 715 9.20 8.13 20.55
CA ALA A 715 8.71 9.14 21.49
C ALA A 715 9.27 10.53 21.16
N LEU A 716 10.55 10.63 20.82
CA LEU A 716 11.14 11.87 20.31
C LEU A 716 10.50 12.31 18.98
N ARG A 717 10.33 11.38 18.02
CA ARG A 717 9.69 11.67 16.71
C ARG A 717 8.28 12.25 16.85
N LEU A 718 7.47 11.70 17.76
CA LEU A 718 6.08 12.13 17.93
C LEU A 718 5.91 13.41 18.77
N THR A 719 6.90 13.81 19.57
CA THR A 719 6.83 15.04 20.39
C THR A 719 7.69 16.19 19.88
N LEU A 720 8.75 15.93 19.10
CA LEU A 720 9.73 16.93 18.63
C LEU A 720 9.76 17.13 17.09
N GLY A 721 9.09 16.26 16.32
CA GLY A 721 9.13 16.26 14.85
C GLY A 721 9.63 14.91 14.31
N LYS A 722 9.03 14.37 13.26
CA LYS A 722 9.38 13.04 12.71
C LYS A 722 10.76 13.03 12.04
N GLU A 723 11.21 14.21 11.64
CA GLU A 723 12.48 14.56 11.04
C GLU A 723 13.63 14.71 12.06
N ILE A 724 13.35 14.64 13.38
CA ILE A 724 14.32 14.94 14.45
C ILE A 724 15.58 14.07 14.43
N ASP A 725 15.53 12.90 13.77
CA ASP A 725 16.66 12.00 13.58
C ASP A 725 16.80 11.50 12.13
N ASP A 726 16.29 12.25 11.17
CA ASP A 726 16.47 12.01 9.73
C ASP A 726 17.97 12.11 9.37
N ASP A 727 18.55 11.01 8.89
CA ASP A 727 20.00 10.83 8.66
C ASP A 727 20.93 11.06 9.88
N VAL A 728 20.39 11.21 11.09
CA VAL A 728 21.19 11.48 12.30
C VAL A 728 21.97 10.26 12.77
N ARG A 729 23.27 10.50 13.01
CA ARG A 729 24.22 9.56 13.59
C ARG A 729 24.46 9.94 15.05
N ILE A 730 24.15 9.04 15.98
CA ILE A 730 24.23 9.32 17.43
C ILE A 730 25.63 9.73 17.91
N ASP A 731 26.67 9.25 17.24
CA ASP A 731 28.08 9.60 17.49
C ASP A 731 28.50 10.99 16.99
N GLN A 732 27.61 11.69 16.26
CA GLN A 732 27.91 12.94 15.54
C GLN A 732 26.94 14.08 15.92
N ASP A 733 25.79 13.76 16.51
CA ASP A 733 24.83 14.73 17.04
C ASP A 733 24.72 14.65 18.59
N PRO A 734 25.46 15.50 19.32
CA PRO A 734 25.43 15.51 20.78
C PRO A 734 24.15 16.11 21.37
N GLU A 735 23.37 16.92 20.62
CA GLU A 735 22.06 17.38 21.12
C GLU A 735 21.03 16.24 21.03
N TYR A 736 21.00 15.50 19.92
CA TYR A 736 20.15 14.33 19.81
C TYR A 736 20.52 13.26 20.84
N ALA A 737 21.82 13.04 21.10
CA ALA A 737 22.28 12.15 22.17
C ALA A 737 21.83 12.60 23.57
N GLU A 738 21.87 13.90 23.88
CA GLU A 738 21.34 14.45 25.13
C GLU A 738 19.82 14.19 25.27
N LEU A 739 19.04 14.46 24.22
CA LEU A 739 17.60 14.21 24.20
C LEU A 739 17.25 12.72 24.34
N LEU A 740 18.03 11.84 23.70
CA LEU A 740 17.83 10.39 23.75
C LEU A 740 18.19 9.80 25.12
N ARG A 741 19.27 10.27 25.76
CA ARG A 741 19.57 9.94 27.17
C ARG A 741 18.46 10.43 28.09
N GLY A 742 17.97 11.65 27.90
CA GLY A 742 16.87 12.21 28.69
C GLY A 742 15.61 11.36 28.69
N VAL A 743 15.15 10.90 27.53
CA VAL A 743 13.96 10.03 27.46
C VAL A 743 14.25 8.62 28.01
N ALA A 744 15.49 8.14 27.91
CA ALA A 744 15.91 6.88 28.53
C ALA A 744 15.95 6.95 30.05
N GLU A 745 16.36 8.09 30.65
CA GLU A 745 16.26 8.33 32.09
C GLU A 745 14.79 8.29 32.55
N LEU A 746 13.89 9.03 31.90
CA LEU A 746 12.45 8.98 32.22
C LEU A 746 11.87 7.56 32.10
N SER A 747 12.31 6.78 31.11
CA SER A 747 11.94 5.37 30.95
C SER A 747 12.48 4.48 32.08
N ARG A 748 13.72 4.69 32.54
CA ARG A 748 14.27 3.96 33.71
C ARG A 748 13.59 4.37 35.01
N MET A 749 13.27 5.66 35.21
CA MET A 749 12.49 6.16 36.35
C MET A 749 11.11 5.49 36.42
N TRP A 750 10.39 5.41 35.29
CA TRP A 750 9.11 4.71 35.19
C TRP A 750 9.23 3.21 35.50
N LEU A 751 10.17 2.51 34.85
CA LEU A 751 10.33 1.05 34.99
C LEU A 751 10.89 0.62 36.36
N SER A 752 11.51 1.54 37.11
CA SER A 752 12.04 1.29 38.46
C SER A 752 11.07 1.69 39.58
N ASP A 753 9.98 2.39 39.27
CA ASP A 753 8.95 2.71 40.25
C ASP A 753 8.04 1.50 40.46
N ALA A 754 8.20 0.84 41.61
CA ALA A 754 7.48 -0.39 41.96
C ALA A 754 5.94 -0.24 41.91
N ARG A 755 5.42 1.00 42.05
CA ARG A 755 3.98 1.30 41.93
C ARG A 755 3.44 1.00 40.53
N PHE A 756 4.26 1.20 39.50
CA PHE A 756 3.85 1.09 38.10
C PHE A 756 4.31 -0.22 37.42
N GLY A 757 4.84 -1.19 38.17
CA GLY A 757 5.38 -2.44 37.64
C GLY A 757 4.41 -3.26 36.78
N ASN A 758 3.10 -3.18 37.05
CA ASN A 758 2.06 -3.82 36.22
C ASN A 758 1.52 -2.93 35.08
N ALA A 759 1.76 -1.62 35.12
CA ALA A 759 1.21 -0.63 34.18
C ALA A 759 1.85 -0.67 32.77
N GLY A 760 3.00 -1.34 32.63
CA GLY A 760 3.65 -1.60 31.35
C GLY A 760 4.82 -0.67 31.02
N LEU A 761 5.19 -0.61 29.74
CA LEU A 761 6.33 0.19 29.26
C LEU A 761 6.01 1.69 29.21
N PHE A 762 7.05 2.53 29.18
CA PHE A 762 6.97 3.97 28.92
C PHE A 762 6.01 4.30 27.76
N THR A 763 5.11 5.27 27.91
CA THR A 763 4.13 5.71 26.89
C THR A 763 4.19 7.21 26.65
N LEU A 764 3.57 7.70 25.57
CA LEU A 764 3.31 9.14 25.41
C LEU A 764 2.39 9.67 26.51
N ASP A 765 1.39 8.90 26.94
CA ASP A 765 0.50 9.25 28.07
C ASP A 765 1.28 9.51 29.38
N PHE A 766 2.36 8.77 29.64
CA PHE A 766 3.29 9.06 30.74
C PHE A 766 4.11 10.31 30.47
N PHE A 767 4.74 10.41 29.29
CA PHE A 767 5.66 11.50 28.94
C PHE A 767 4.96 12.87 28.95
N GLU A 768 3.75 12.95 28.41
CA GLU A 768 2.91 14.16 28.44
C GLU A 768 2.60 14.60 29.88
N ARG A 769 2.30 13.66 30.79
CA ARG A 769 2.00 13.97 32.20
C ARG A 769 3.24 14.40 32.99
N VAL A 770 4.42 13.82 32.72
CA VAL A 770 5.69 14.31 33.28
C VAL A 770 5.95 15.76 32.85
N VAL A 771 5.72 16.08 31.58
CA VAL A 771 5.95 17.44 31.06
C VAL A 771 4.90 18.43 31.58
N ALA A 772 3.62 18.05 31.59
CA ALA A 772 2.54 18.86 32.15
C ALA A 772 2.75 19.17 33.64
N ALA A 773 3.33 18.26 34.43
CA ALA A 773 3.68 18.48 35.83
C ALA A 773 4.77 19.56 36.05
N THR A 774 5.50 19.96 35.00
CA THR A 774 6.47 21.08 35.05
C THR A 774 5.86 22.43 34.65
N LEU A 775 4.59 22.46 34.22
CA LEU A 775 3.92 23.64 33.72
C LEU A 775 2.79 24.10 34.67
N PRO A 776 2.39 25.39 34.65
CA PRO A 776 1.20 25.84 35.35
C PRO A 776 -0.06 25.12 34.84
N ALA A 777 -0.98 24.78 35.76
CA ALA A 777 -2.21 24.07 35.42
C ALA A 777 -3.00 24.76 34.28
N GLY A 778 -3.45 23.98 33.29
CA GLY A 778 -4.12 24.48 32.09
C GLY A 778 -3.19 24.93 30.95
N THR A 779 -1.87 24.91 31.13
CA THR A 779 -0.92 25.25 30.04
C THR A 779 -0.84 24.11 29.02
N ARG A 780 -1.06 24.41 27.73
CA ARG A 780 -0.84 23.46 26.62
C ARG A 780 0.66 23.22 26.42
N VAL A 781 1.07 21.95 26.47
CA VAL A 781 2.45 21.50 26.20
C VAL A 781 2.89 21.81 24.76
N ARG A 782 4.16 22.18 24.58
CA ARG A 782 4.81 22.47 23.29
C ARG A 782 6.12 21.67 23.16
N GLN A 783 6.68 21.57 21.95
CA GLN A 783 7.95 20.87 21.68
C GLN A 783 9.12 21.36 22.54
N ALA A 784 9.18 22.66 22.84
CA ALA A 784 10.20 23.25 23.71
C ALA A 784 10.10 22.75 25.16
N ASP A 785 8.87 22.52 25.66
CA ASP A 785 8.65 22.02 27.02
C ASP A 785 9.11 20.56 27.14
N TYR A 786 8.83 19.74 26.10
CA TYR A 786 9.41 18.41 25.97
C TYR A 786 10.96 18.45 25.98
N ARG A 787 11.60 19.32 25.18
CA ARG A 787 13.08 19.45 25.18
C ARG A 787 13.64 19.84 26.55
N ASN A 788 13.00 20.78 27.26
CA ASN A 788 13.45 21.21 28.58
C ASN A 788 13.43 20.07 29.60
N VAL A 789 12.36 19.28 29.62
CA VAL A 789 12.21 18.13 30.53
C VAL A 789 13.18 17.01 30.17
N LEU A 790 13.45 16.77 28.88
CA LEU A 790 14.45 15.81 28.44
C LEU A 790 15.87 16.19 28.90
N LYS A 791 16.27 17.46 28.75
CA LYS A 791 17.57 17.95 29.21
C LYS A 791 17.69 17.91 30.74
N ALA A 792 16.60 18.22 31.47
CA ALA A 792 16.54 18.06 32.92
C ALA A 792 16.67 16.60 33.37
N ALA A 793 16.05 15.66 32.66
CA ALA A 793 16.17 14.22 32.93
C ALA A 793 17.58 13.70 32.61
N ALA A 794 18.19 14.13 31.50
CA ALA A 794 19.56 13.78 31.13
C ALA A 794 20.63 14.32 32.11
N ALA A 795 20.29 15.34 32.90
CA ALA A 795 21.12 15.92 33.94
C ALA A 795 20.74 15.46 35.36
N ALA A 796 19.80 14.52 35.51
CA ALA A 796 19.46 13.92 36.79
C ALA A 796 20.59 13.02 37.31
N VAL A 797 20.58 12.72 38.61
CA VAL A 797 21.58 11.82 39.23
C VAL A 797 21.15 10.38 38.99
N ASP A 798 22.11 9.49 38.67
CA ASP A 798 21.88 8.05 38.53
C ASP A 798 21.01 7.48 39.68
N GLY A 799 19.86 6.92 39.32
CA GLY A 799 18.92 6.34 40.29
C GLY A 799 17.98 7.34 40.98
N THR A 800 17.89 8.60 40.52
CA THR A 800 16.79 9.52 40.86
C THR A 800 15.45 8.82 40.65
N LYS A 801 14.54 8.91 41.63
CA LYS A 801 13.20 8.32 41.54
C LYS A 801 12.26 9.22 40.76
N LEU A 802 11.24 8.62 40.15
CA LEU A 802 10.16 9.35 39.48
C LEU A 802 9.48 10.38 40.40
N SER A 803 9.20 10.01 41.67
CA SER A 803 8.64 10.89 42.70
C SER A 803 9.50 12.10 43.03
N ASP A 804 10.82 11.98 42.86
CA ASP A 804 11.81 12.97 43.26
C ASP A 804 12.14 13.89 42.06
N PHE A 805 11.76 13.48 40.84
CA PHE A 805 11.89 14.24 39.59
C PHE A 805 10.62 15.02 39.23
N ALA A 806 9.43 14.42 39.37
CA ALA A 806 8.15 15.06 39.00
C ALA A 806 6.99 14.65 39.91
N THR A 807 6.22 15.63 40.37
CA THR A 807 4.97 15.42 41.12
C THR A 807 3.83 15.10 40.15
N LEU A 808 3.61 13.82 39.90
CA LEU A 808 2.55 13.34 39.00
C LEU A 808 1.16 13.36 39.67
N PRO A 809 0.06 13.39 38.89
CA PRO A 809 -1.30 13.30 39.42
C PRO A 809 -1.59 11.99 40.16
N SER A 810 -2.40 12.04 41.23
CA SER A 810 -2.78 10.86 42.03
C SER A 810 -3.61 9.83 41.26
N SER A 811 -4.21 10.21 40.12
CA SER A 811 -4.88 9.31 39.18
C SER A 811 -4.01 8.12 38.76
N LEU A 812 -2.69 8.28 38.72
CA LEU A 812 -1.74 7.20 38.43
C LEU A 812 -1.63 6.21 39.60
N ASP A 813 -1.54 6.71 40.84
CA ASP A 813 -1.50 5.88 42.05
C ASP A 813 -2.82 5.12 42.26
N ASP A 814 -3.96 5.80 42.09
CA ASP A 814 -5.30 5.22 42.16
C ASP A 814 -5.52 4.15 41.06
N ALA A 815 -5.05 4.40 39.83
CA ALA A 815 -5.10 3.44 38.73
C ALA A 815 -4.15 2.25 38.94
N ALA A 816 -3.00 2.46 39.58
CA ALA A 816 -2.07 1.40 39.95
C ALA A 816 -2.65 0.50 41.05
N GLN A 817 -3.23 1.10 42.10
CA GLN A 817 -3.92 0.35 43.15
C GLN A 817 -5.09 -0.47 42.57
N TRP A 818 -5.88 0.10 41.65
CA TRP A 818 -6.93 -0.63 40.93
C TRP A 818 -6.36 -1.80 40.12
N LEU A 819 -5.21 -1.61 39.45
CA LEU A 819 -4.56 -2.63 38.62
C LEU A 819 -4.08 -3.85 39.42
N ASP A 820 -3.66 -3.64 40.67
CA ASP A 820 -3.19 -4.70 41.57
C ASP A 820 -4.31 -5.34 42.41
N THR A 821 -5.44 -4.67 42.60
CA THR A 821 -6.52 -5.12 43.51
C THR A 821 -7.80 -5.62 42.83
N ALA A 822 -8.05 -5.28 41.55
CA ALA A 822 -9.27 -5.64 40.84
C ALA A 822 -9.08 -6.77 39.81
N ASP A 823 -10.19 -7.35 39.33
CA ASP A 823 -10.23 -8.27 38.18
C ASP A 823 -9.95 -7.52 36.85
N VAL A 824 -8.77 -6.93 36.69
CA VAL A 824 -8.41 -6.21 35.46
C VAL A 824 -8.21 -7.18 34.28
N VAL A 825 -7.99 -8.47 34.54
CA VAL A 825 -7.93 -9.49 33.49
C VAL A 825 -9.31 -9.76 32.89
N GLY A 826 -10.31 -10.11 33.70
CA GLY A 826 -11.69 -10.25 33.21
C GLY A 826 -12.25 -8.93 32.70
N GLU A 827 -11.84 -7.79 33.28
CA GLU A 827 -12.25 -6.47 32.81
C GLU A 827 -11.66 -6.12 31.44
N ALA A 828 -10.39 -6.44 31.18
CA ALA A 828 -9.80 -6.30 29.85
C ALA A 828 -10.52 -7.18 28.81
N VAL A 829 -10.92 -8.41 29.18
CA VAL A 829 -11.73 -9.28 28.30
C VAL A 829 -13.08 -8.61 27.97
N ARG A 830 -13.78 -8.07 28.99
CA ARG A 830 -15.07 -7.38 28.84
C ARG A 830 -14.98 -6.06 28.07
N ALA A 831 -13.90 -5.30 28.27
CA ALA A 831 -13.68 -4.00 27.65
C ALA A 831 -13.20 -4.11 26.19
N LEU A 832 -12.31 -5.06 25.90
CA LEU A 832 -11.60 -5.18 24.63
C LEU A 832 -12.18 -6.28 23.70
N ARG A 833 -13.25 -6.96 24.12
CA ARG A 833 -13.92 -8.07 23.40
C ARG A 833 -12.95 -9.22 23.03
N LEU A 834 -12.05 -9.55 23.94
CA LEU A 834 -11.09 -10.66 23.78
C LEU A 834 -11.79 -12.02 23.90
N ARG A 835 -11.17 -13.07 23.36
CA ARG A 835 -11.68 -14.46 23.42
C ARG A 835 -11.54 -15.08 24.80
N GLY A 836 -10.53 -14.65 25.58
CA GLY A 836 -10.23 -15.21 26.89
C GLY A 836 -9.14 -14.44 27.65
N PRO A 837 -8.93 -14.78 28.94
CA PRO A 837 -7.93 -14.12 29.80
C PRO A 837 -6.49 -14.34 29.34
N ASP A 838 -6.23 -15.38 28.54
CA ASP A 838 -4.96 -15.72 27.91
C ASP A 838 -4.48 -14.69 26.85
N GLU A 839 -5.40 -13.86 26.33
CA GLU A 839 -5.08 -12.75 25.44
C GLU A 839 -4.67 -11.47 26.20
N VAL A 840 -4.82 -11.42 27.53
CA VAL A 840 -4.53 -10.23 28.36
C VAL A 840 -3.05 -10.18 28.74
N ARG A 841 -2.23 -9.67 27.82
CA ARG A 841 -0.78 -9.45 28.00
C ARG A 841 -0.50 -8.02 28.47
N THR A 842 0.78 -7.68 28.67
CA THR A 842 1.25 -6.37 29.17
C THR A 842 0.65 -5.18 28.41
N ARG A 843 0.49 -5.28 27.08
CA ARG A 843 -0.13 -4.22 26.27
C ARG A 843 -1.62 -4.00 26.60
N GLN A 844 -2.38 -5.08 26.79
CA GLN A 844 -3.79 -5.01 27.20
C GLN A 844 -3.91 -4.42 28.61
N ARG A 845 -3.04 -4.82 29.55
CA ARG A 845 -2.99 -4.23 30.90
C ARG A 845 -2.66 -2.74 30.88
N SER A 846 -1.66 -2.34 30.10
CA SER A 846 -1.28 -0.93 29.93
C SER A 846 -2.42 -0.08 29.32
N ARG A 847 -3.12 -0.61 28.31
CA ARG A 847 -4.33 0.01 27.74
C ARG A 847 -5.43 0.20 28.78
N MET A 848 -5.64 -0.78 29.68
CA MET A 848 -6.61 -0.66 30.78
C MET A 848 -6.16 0.33 31.85
N PHE A 849 -4.88 0.34 32.21
CA PHE A 849 -4.29 1.31 33.15
C PHE A 849 -4.49 2.75 32.66
N TRP A 850 -4.07 3.06 31.43
CA TRP A 850 -4.23 4.42 30.88
C TRP A 850 -5.69 4.82 30.66
N ALA A 851 -6.58 3.86 30.38
CA ALA A 851 -8.02 4.11 30.37
C ALA A 851 -8.59 4.41 31.77
N ARG A 852 -8.02 3.82 32.85
CA ARG A 852 -8.41 4.12 34.24
C ARG A 852 -7.87 5.46 34.70
N VAL A 853 -6.61 5.79 34.37
CA VAL A 853 -6.02 7.13 34.59
C VAL A 853 -6.91 8.21 33.95
N LYS A 854 -7.27 8.04 32.67
CA LYS A 854 -8.16 8.97 31.95
C LYS A 854 -9.57 9.05 32.54
N MET A 855 -10.11 7.94 33.04
CA MET A 855 -11.38 7.95 33.78
C MET A 855 -11.30 8.82 35.04
N LEU A 856 -10.24 8.67 35.83
CA LEU A 856 -10.03 9.39 37.09
C LEU A 856 -9.71 10.88 36.88
N GLU A 857 -9.11 11.25 35.75
CA GLU A 857 -8.78 12.65 35.39
C GLU A 857 -9.93 13.41 34.71
N ALA A 858 -10.86 12.70 34.06
CA ALA A 858 -11.91 13.32 33.25
C ALA A 858 -13.02 14.01 34.06
N TRP A 859 -13.18 13.67 35.35
CA TRP A 859 -14.28 14.14 36.19
C TRP A 859 -13.79 14.42 37.62
N ASP A 860 -13.99 15.65 38.11
CA ASP A 860 -13.87 15.92 39.55
C ASP A 860 -14.99 15.18 40.33
N ALA A 861 -14.85 15.09 41.66
CA ALA A 861 -15.78 14.33 42.48
C ALA A 861 -17.25 14.81 42.36
N SER A 862 -17.50 16.11 42.25
CA SER A 862 -18.86 16.66 42.13
C SER A 862 -19.43 16.40 40.74
N ALA A 863 -18.63 16.63 39.69
CA ALA A 863 -19.02 16.34 38.31
C ALA A 863 -19.26 14.83 38.09
N PHE A 864 -18.47 13.96 38.74
CA PHE A 864 -18.61 12.51 38.67
C PHE A 864 -19.93 11.99 39.27
N GLU A 865 -20.35 12.53 40.42
CA GLU A 865 -21.66 12.19 40.99
C GLU A 865 -22.80 12.71 40.10
N GLY A 866 -22.64 13.90 39.51
CA GLY A 866 -23.59 14.47 38.54
C GLY A 866 -23.82 13.58 37.30
N ILE A 867 -22.74 13.15 36.63
CA ILE A 867 -22.86 12.25 35.47
C ILE A 867 -23.35 10.85 35.87
N THR A 868 -22.99 10.37 37.07
CA THR A 868 -23.49 9.08 37.59
C THR A 868 -25.01 9.13 37.82
N ALA A 869 -25.53 10.21 38.43
CA ALA A 869 -26.96 10.42 38.59
C ALA A 869 -27.69 10.47 37.24
N HIS A 870 -27.17 11.25 36.28
CA HIS A 870 -27.72 11.40 34.93
C HIS A 870 -27.83 10.06 34.18
N LEU A 871 -26.73 9.28 34.17
CA LEU A 871 -26.70 7.96 33.55
C LEU A 871 -27.71 6.98 34.17
N TYR A 872 -28.07 7.14 35.44
CA TYR A 872 -29.08 6.34 36.13
C TYR A 872 -30.51 6.91 36.15
N ASP A 873 -30.78 8.09 35.60
CA ASP A 873 -32.09 8.81 35.69
C ASP A 873 -32.44 9.28 37.13
N LEU A 874 -31.43 9.53 37.98
CA LEU A 874 -31.66 9.97 39.36
C LEU A 874 -31.94 11.48 39.43
N PRO A 875 -32.91 11.94 40.26
CA PRO A 875 -33.26 13.36 40.37
C PRO A 875 -32.28 14.21 41.20
N SER A 876 -31.27 13.60 41.84
CA SER A 876 -30.12 14.31 42.44
C SER A 876 -28.89 13.40 42.50
N ALA A 877 -27.72 14.03 42.56
CA ALA A 877 -26.42 13.40 42.86
C ALA A 877 -26.41 12.71 44.25
N ASP A 878 -27.13 13.26 45.24
CA ASP A 878 -27.18 12.73 46.62
C ASP A 878 -27.77 11.31 46.72
N LEU A 879 -28.41 10.83 45.65
CA LEU A 879 -29.04 9.51 45.58
C LEU A 879 -28.13 8.44 44.96
N VAL A 880 -26.91 8.79 44.55
CA VAL A 880 -25.94 7.85 43.97
C VAL A 880 -25.37 6.94 45.06
N THR A 881 -25.55 5.62 44.86
CA THR A 881 -24.96 4.57 45.70
C THR A 881 -23.55 4.19 45.25
N ASP A 882 -22.74 3.63 46.15
CA ASP A 882 -21.34 3.25 45.83
C ASP A 882 -21.24 2.23 44.69
N TRP A 883 -22.19 1.29 44.61
CA TRP A 883 -22.27 0.35 43.49
C TRP A 883 -22.52 1.05 42.14
N GLN A 884 -23.28 2.16 42.12
CA GLN A 884 -23.48 2.96 40.92
C GLN A 884 -22.23 3.76 40.56
N ARG A 885 -21.51 4.33 41.56
CA ARG A 885 -20.21 4.96 41.34
C ARG A 885 -19.26 3.99 40.65
N ASP A 886 -19.03 2.82 41.24
CA ASP A 886 -18.05 1.86 40.73
C ASP A 886 -18.44 1.28 39.36
N PHE A 887 -19.75 1.02 39.14
CA PHE A 887 -20.22 0.64 37.81
C PHE A 887 -19.96 1.72 36.76
N ILE A 888 -20.11 3.01 37.08
CA ILE A 888 -19.81 4.12 36.14
C ILE A 888 -18.30 4.34 35.98
N ARG A 889 -17.49 4.19 37.03
CA ARG A 889 -16.01 4.18 36.92
C ARG A 889 -15.56 3.13 35.90
N ASP A 890 -16.07 1.92 36.03
CA ASP A 890 -15.76 0.83 35.09
C ASP A 890 -16.37 1.05 33.70
N LEU A 891 -17.56 1.64 33.59
CA LEU A 891 -18.16 1.99 32.30
C LEU A 891 -17.32 3.04 31.54
N ILE A 892 -16.87 4.10 32.22
CA ILE A 892 -16.00 5.13 31.63
C ILE A 892 -14.62 4.55 31.31
N THR A 893 -14.08 3.68 32.17
CA THR A 893 -12.83 2.93 31.90
C THR A 893 -12.98 2.08 30.62
N ARG A 894 -14.11 1.38 30.44
CA ARG A 894 -14.43 0.64 29.20
C ARG A 894 -14.57 1.55 27.98
N ALA A 895 -15.09 2.77 28.14
CA ALA A 895 -15.25 3.72 27.05
C ALA A 895 -13.89 4.20 26.54
N PHE A 896 -13.02 4.71 27.42
CA PHE A 896 -11.65 5.08 27.08
C PHE A 896 -10.85 3.89 26.53
N ALA A 897 -10.93 2.72 27.17
CA ALA A 897 -10.27 1.51 26.68
C ALA A 897 -10.80 1.09 25.30
N GLY A 898 -12.10 1.27 25.04
CA GLY A 898 -12.76 0.94 23.78
C GLY A 898 -12.50 1.91 22.63
N GLY A 899 -12.01 3.11 22.91
CA GLY A 899 -11.74 4.16 21.92
C GLY A 899 -12.82 5.23 21.76
N LEU A 900 -13.65 5.38 22.78
CA LEU A 900 -14.64 6.45 22.92
C LEU A 900 -14.08 7.57 23.82
N ASP A 901 -14.71 8.74 23.80
CA ASP A 901 -14.41 9.77 24.79
C ASP A 901 -15.21 9.51 26.08
N GLY A 902 -14.52 9.16 27.15
CA GLY A 902 -15.13 8.99 28.47
C GLY A 902 -15.27 10.30 29.26
N SER A 903 -14.82 11.43 28.71
CA SER A 903 -15.00 12.78 29.29
C SER A 903 -16.23 13.52 28.76
N ASP A 904 -16.94 12.93 27.79
CA ASP A 904 -18.14 13.46 27.18
C ASP A 904 -19.39 12.77 27.75
N ALA A 905 -20.31 13.56 28.31
CA ALA A 905 -21.54 13.07 28.94
C ALA A 905 -22.50 12.40 27.94
N ASP A 906 -22.65 13.00 26.75
CA ASP A 906 -23.60 12.56 25.73
C ASP A 906 -23.12 11.24 25.08
N VAL A 907 -21.81 11.11 24.86
CA VAL A 907 -21.15 9.86 24.45
C VAL A 907 -21.36 8.75 25.48
N MET A 908 -21.21 9.06 26.77
CA MET A 908 -21.39 8.07 27.85
C MET A 908 -22.85 7.62 28.01
N VAL A 909 -23.82 8.51 27.81
CA VAL A 909 -25.25 8.16 27.75
C VAL A 909 -25.52 7.22 26.58
N ALA A 910 -25.06 7.58 25.38
CA ALA A 910 -25.20 6.75 24.19
C ALA A 910 -24.56 5.35 24.37
N PHE A 911 -23.38 5.28 24.97
CA PHE A 911 -22.69 4.02 25.27
C PHE A 911 -23.46 3.15 26.27
N LEU A 912 -24.06 3.74 27.31
CA LEU A 912 -24.87 3.01 28.28
C LEU A 912 -26.18 2.47 27.66
N LEU A 913 -26.82 3.25 26.79
CA LEU A 913 -28.10 2.86 26.15
C LEU A 913 -27.89 1.77 25.08
N ASP A 914 -26.85 1.89 24.27
CA ASP A 914 -26.42 0.83 23.34
C ASP A 914 -26.14 -0.49 24.10
N ARG A 915 -25.33 -0.44 25.17
CA ARG A 915 -25.06 -1.62 26.03
C ARG A 915 -26.30 -2.17 26.75
N LYS A 916 -27.35 -1.36 26.91
CA LYS A 916 -28.67 -1.78 27.39
C LYS A 916 -29.59 -2.27 26.26
N GLY A 917 -29.15 -2.31 25.00
CA GLY A 917 -29.90 -2.89 23.89
C GLY A 917 -30.65 -1.90 22.97
N ALA A 918 -30.45 -0.58 23.12
CA ALA A 918 -31.11 0.42 22.28
C ALA A 918 -30.85 0.24 20.78
N LEU A 919 -29.66 -0.25 20.41
CA LEU A 919 -29.25 -0.49 19.02
C LEU A 919 -29.31 -1.98 18.64
N SER A 920 -29.95 -2.81 19.48
CA SER A 920 -30.10 -4.26 19.26
C SER A 920 -31.13 -4.59 18.16
N LYS A 921 -31.42 -5.88 17.95
CA LYS A 921 -32.40 -6.31 16.94
C LYS A 921 -33.85 -5.91 17.25
N THR A 922 -34.18 -5.55 18.48
CA THR A 922 -35.57 -5.22 18.87
C THR A 922 -36.02 -3.85 18.37
N THR A 923 -35.08 -2.95 18.08
CA THR A 923 -35.34 -1.63 17.47
C THR A 923 -35.05 -1.60 15.97
N ALA A 924 -34.53 -2.68 15.37
CA ALA A 924 -34.08 -2.68 13.98
C ALA A 924 -35.24 -2.77 12.97
N LEU A 925 -35.23 -1.90 11.95
CA LEU A 925 -36.13 -1.98 10.80
C LEU A 925 -35.43 -2.70 9.64
N PRO A 926 -35.76 -3.97 9.33
CA PRO A 926 -35.11 -4.72 8.26
C PRO A 926 -35.46 -4.16 6.87
N VAL A 927 -34.51 -4.25 5.93
CA VAL A 927 -34.77 -3.98 4.51
C VAL A 927 -35.82 -4.98 3.99
N PRO A 928 -36.90 -4.54 3.32
CA PRO A 928 -37.87 -5.44 2.70
C PRO A 928 -37.21 -6.46 1.76
N GLY A 929 -37.43 -7.76 2.00
CA GLY A 929 -36.80 -8.86 1.25
C GLY A 929 -35.36 -9.20 1.65
N ALA A 930 -34.68 -8.38 2.45
CA ALA A 930 -33.31 -8.60 2.92
C ALA A 930 -33.20 -8.46 4.45
N PRO A 931 -33.78 -9.38 5.25
CA PRO A 931 -33.89 -9.26 6.71
C PRO A 931 -32.57 -9.35 7.50
N GLY A 932 -31.43 -9.53 6.81
CA GLY A 932 -30.09 -9.39 7.41
C GLY A 932 -29.56 -7.94 7.41
N THR A 933 -30.17 -7.05 6.62
CA THR A 933 -29.77 -5.64 6.46
C THR A 933 -30.76 -4.74 7.18
N VAL A 934 -30.28 -3.70 7.86
CA VAL A 934 -31.11 -2.79 8.67
C VAL A 934 -31.19 -1.42 7.99
N SER A 935 -32.41 -1.02 7.64
CA SER A 935 -32.76 0.24 6.96
C SER A 935 -33.15 1.39 7.91
N GLY A 936 -33.18 1.14 9.21
CA GLY A 936 -33.70 2.11 10.16
C GLY A 936 -33.83 1.60 11.59
N ARG A 937 -34.32 2.49 12.46
CA ARG A 937 -34.68 2.23 13.85
C ARG A 937 -36.12 2.62 14.17
N ASP A 938 -36.80 1.74 14.90
CA ASP A 938 -38.06 2.03 15.59
C ASP A 938 -37.79 2.13 17.10
N PHE A 939 -37.84 3.35 17.62
CA PHE A 939 -37.74 3.65 19.05
C PHE A 939 -39.11 3.89 19.70
N LEU A 940 -40.22 3.57 19.02
CA LEU A 940 -41.57 3.56 19.59
C LEU A 940 -42.15 2.14 19.73
N GLY A 941 -41.59 1.17 19.00
CA GLY A 941 -42.11 -0.20 18.86
C GLY A 941 -43.39 -0.31 18.02
N THR A 942 -43.90 0.81 17.49
CA THR A 942 -45.19 0.88 16.80
C THR A 942 -45.17 0.30 15.39
N LEU A 943 -43.99 0.13 14.78
CA LEU A 943 -43.82 -0.48 13.47
C LEU A 943 -43.61 -2.01 13.55
N ASN A 944 -43.40 -2.58 14.75
CA ASN A 944 -43.26 -4.02 15.00
C ASN A 944 -42.25 -4.72 14.05
N GLY A 945 -41.11 -4.07 13.78
CA GLY A 945 -40.08 -4.60 12.87
C GLY A 945 -40.46 -4.59 11.38
N THR A 946 -41.48 -3.84 10.98
CA THR A 946 -41.86 -3.63 9.56
C THR A 946 -41.40 -2.25 9.10
N ALA A 947 -40.47 -2.18 8.16
CA ALA A 947 -40.04 -0.90 7.59
C ALA A 947 -41.19 -0.20 6.82
N PRO A 948 -41.29 1.15 6.87
CA PRO A 948 -42.29 1.90 6.13
C PRO A 948 -42.04 1.88 4.62
N ASP A 949 -43.09 2.14 3.83
CA ASP A 949 -42.94 2.39 2.39
C ASP A 949 -42.31 3.77 2.16
N LEU A 950 -41.05 3.77 1.72
CA LEU A 950 -40.28 4.98 1.41
C LEU A 950 -40.38 5.41 -0.06
N SER A 951 -41.16 4.72 -0.91
CA SER A 951 -41.31 5.09 -2.33
C SER A 951 -42.19 6.33 -2.54
N LYS A 952 -43.14 6.58 -1.62
CA LYS A 952 -44.09 7.68 -1.67
C LYS A 952 -44.06 8.51 -0.37
N VAL A 953 -44.34 9.80 -0.48
CA VAL A 953 -44.68 10.67 0.66
C VAL A 953 -46.12 11.16 0.53
N ARG A 954 -46.82 11.33 1.66
CA ARG A 954 -48.22 11.75 1.67
C ARG A 954 -48.34 13.23 1.97
N THR A 955 -48.72 14.02 0.97
CA THR A 955 -49.01 15.45 1.07
C THR A 955 -50.52 15.68 1.33
N PRO A 956 -50.95 16.92 1.63
CA PRO A 956 -52.37 17.28 1.69
C PRO A 956 -53.12 17.04 0.37
N SER A 957 -52.42 17.05 -0.77
CA SER A 957 -52.96 16.77 -2.10
C SER A 957 -52.95 15.27 -2.49
N GLY A 958 -52.37 14.39 -1.68
CA GLY A 958 -52.35 12.93 -1.91
C GLY A 958 -50.96 12.30 -1.77
N PRO A 959 -50.81 11.01 -2.10
CA PRO A 959 -49.50 10.38 -2.23
C PRO A 959 -48.78 10.89 -3.48
N VAL A 960 -47.52 11.29 -3.33
CA VAL A 960 -46.60 11.67 -4.42
C VAL A 960 -45.29 10.89 -4.27
N ASP A 961 -44.45 10.85 -5.31
CA ASP A 961 -43.11 10.26 -5.21
C ASP A 961 -42.27 10.96 -4.13
N ALA A 962 -41.51 10.16 -3.36
CA ALA A 962 -40.64 10.71 -2.33
C ALA A 962 -39.49 11.55 -2.95
N PRO A 963 -38.91 12.54 -2.23
CA PRO A 963 -37.80 13.34 -2.77
C PRO A 963 -36.59 12.50 -3.20
N TRP A 964 -36.34 11.42 -2.46
CA TRP A 964 -35.32 10.39 -2.70
C TRP A 964 -35.81 9.23 -3.60
N ALA A 965 -36.99 9.31 -4.21
CA ALA A 965 -37.45 8.33 -5.18
C ALA A 965 -36.94 8.64 -6.60
N GLY A 966 -36.86 7.60 -7.42
CA GLY A 966 -36.38 7.66 -8.79
C GLY A 966 -34.87 7.88 -8.90
N LYS A 967 -34.44 8.27 -10.11
CA LYS A 967 -33.03 8.46 -10.45
C LYS A 967 -32.54 9.87 -10.18
N ASP A 968 -31.25 10.01 -9.91
CA ASP A 968 -30.59 11.30 -10.00
C ASP A 968 -30.51 11.79 -11.46
N LYS A 969 -30.53 13.11 -11.66
CA LYS A 969 -30.58 13.74 -12.99
C LYS A 969 -29.20 13.94 -13.62
N GLN A 970 -28.12 13.85 -12.85
CA GLN A 970 -26.74 14.04 -13.30
C GLN A 970 -26.05 12.69 -13.52
N THR A 971 -26.20 11.74 -12.59
CA THR A 971 -25.58 10.40 -12.70
C THR A 971 -26.45 9.36 -13.39
N GLY A 972 -27.79 9.49 -13.33
CA GLY A 972 -28.72 8.46 -13.79
C GLY A 972 -28.79 7.21 -12.89
N GLU A 973 -28.09 7.21 -11.76
CA GLU A 973 -28.18 6.16 -10.74
C GLU A 973 -29.44 6.34 -9.89
N ASP A 974 -29.87 5.29 -9.20
CA ASP A 974 -31.02 5.37 -8.29
C ASP A 974 -30.62 6.14 -7.03
N LYS A 975 -31.48 7.08 -6.58
CA LYS A 975 -31.17 7.91 -5.42
C LYS A 975 -31.06 7.08 -4.13
N PRO A 976 -30.21 7.49 -3.18
CA PRO A 976 -30.06 6.79 -1.92
C PRO A 976 -31.34 6.87 -1.06
N VAL A 977 -31.87 5.71 -0.69
CA VAL A 977 -33.04 5.59 0.19
C VAL A 977 -32.63 5.93 1.63
N PRO A 978 -33.37 6.78 2.37
CA PRO A 978 -32.94 7.23 3.69
C PRO A 978 -32.97 6.13 4.75
N TYR A 979 -31.95 6.14 5.61
CA TYR A 979 -31.96 5.41 6.88
C TYR A 979 -33.03 6.02 7.79
N THR A 980 -34.08 5.27 8.14
CA THR A 980 -35.27 5.84 8.78
C THR A 980 -35.23 5.69 10.30
N VAL A 981 -35.42 6.77 11.04
CA VAL A 981 -35.48 6.77 12.51
C VAL A 981 -36.87 7.23 12.97
N HIS A 982 -37.65 6.29 13.50
CA HIS A 982 -39.01 6.49 14.00
C HIS A 982 -38.99 6.71 15.52
N ALA A 983 -39.36 7.92 15.96
CA ALA A 983 -39.36 8.31 17.37
C ALA A 983 -40.42 9.40 17.65
N LYS A 984 -40.47 9.94 18.87
CA LYS A 984 -41.38 11.06 19.22
C LYS A 984 -40.67 12.10 20.07
N VAL A 985 -41.03 13.37 19.91
CA VAL A 985 -40.66 14.43 20.87
C VAL A 985 -41.22 14.11 22.26
N ASP A 986 -40.53 14.53 23.32
CA ASP A 986 -41.01 14.37 24.69
C ASP A 986 -42.09 15.42 25.01
N PRO A 987 -43.37 15.04 25.24
CA PRO A 987 -44.42 15.99 25.59
C PRO A 987 -44.25 16.60 27.00
N LYS A 988 -43.29 16.12 27.80
CA LYS A 988 -42.94 16.66 29.13
C LYS A 988 -41.67 17.52 29.13
N ALA A 989 -40.85 17.44 28.08
CA ALA A 989 -39.57 18.13 28.00
C ALA A 989 -39.31 18.66 26.57
N PRO A 990 -39.67 19.93 26.29
CA PRO A 990 -39.37 20.58 25.01
C PRO A 990 -37.89 20.44 24.63
N GLY A 991 -37.60 20.30 23.34
CA GLY A 991 -36.26 20.06 22.81
C GLY A 991 -35.76 18.61 22.90
N ARG A 992 -36.43 17.69 23.62
CA ARG A 992 -35.99 16.31 23.82
C ARG A 992 -36.79 15.27 23.01
N VAL A 993 -36.19 14.11 22.80
CA VAL A 993 -36.78 12.95 22.09
C VAL A 993 -36.91 11.76 23.03
N LEU A 994 -38.04 11.07 23.00
CA LEU A 994 -38.25 9.82 23.72
C LEU A 994 -37.82 8.62 22.86
N VAL A 995 -36.93 7.79 23.40
CA VAL A 995 -36.59 6.47 22.87
C VAL A 995 -37.07 5.36 23.79
N THR A 996 -37.70 4.34 23.22
CA THR A 996 -38.19 3.13 23.90
C THR A 996 -37.58 1.88 23.24
N PHE A 997 -37.07 0.94 24.03
CA PHE A 997 -36.45 -0.30 23.56
C PHE A 997 -36.51 -1.41 24.63
N GLU A 998 -36.41 -2.69 24.24
CA GLU A 998 -36.26 -3.78 25.22
C GLU A 998 -34.86 -3.73 25.86
N SER A 999 -34.79 -3.50 27.17
CA SER A 999 -33.53 -3.44 27.92
C SER A 999 -33.00 -4.81 28.36
N SER A 1000 -33.93 -5.75 28.51
CA SER A 1000 -33.75 -7.20 28.58
C SER A 1000 -35.10 -7.83 28.14
N PRO A 1001 -35.17 -9.15 27.86
CA PRO A 1001 -36.38 -9.75 27.28
C PRO A 1001 -37.64 -9.48 28.11
N GLY A 1002 -38.64 -8.81 27.54
CA GLY A 1002 -39.88 -8.43 28.24
C GLY A 1002 -39.77 -7.20 29.16
N HIS A 1003 -38.62 -6.51 29.21
CA HIS A 1003 -38.39 -5.33 30.05
C HIS A 1003 -38.13 -4.05 29.22
N PRO A 1004 -39.19 -3.37 28.71
CA PRO A 1004 -39.04 -2.14 27.97
C PRO A 1004 -38.52 -1.00 28.86
N LEU A 1005 -37.44 -0.34 28.42
CA LEU A 1005 -36.91 0.90 28.98
C LEU A 1005 -37.30 2.06 28.07
N THR A 1006 -37.66 3.20 28.66
CA THR A 1006 -37.86 4.46 27.93
C THR A 1006 -36.96 5.53 28.54
N ARG A 1007 -36.30 6.34 27.72
CA ARG A 1007 -35.52 7.51 28.16
C ARG A 1007 -35.83 8.72 27.28
N SER A 1008 -35.73 9.91 27.89
CA SER A 1008 -35.81 11.21 27.22
C SER A 1008 -34.40 11.70 26.96
N LEU A 1009 -34.05 12.04 25.73
CA LEU A 1009 -32.69 12.38 25.29
C LEU A 1009 -32.61 13.80 24.72
N SER A 1010 -31.50 14.49 24.97
CA SER A 1010 -31.13 15.76 24.35
C SER A 1010 -30.85 15.57 22.85
N PRO A 1011 -30.77 16.69 22.08
CA PRO A 1011 -30.27 16.65 20.71
C PRO A 1011 -28.92 15.95 20.55
N GLN A 1012 -28.03 16.10 21.53
CA GLN A 1012 -26.68 15.54 21.55
C GLN A 1012 -26.70 14.06 21.91
N GLU A 1013 -27.37 13.68 23.01
CA GLU A 1013 -27.51 12.28 23.47
C GLU A 1013 -28.14 11.39 22.37
N PHE A 1014 -29.14 11.92 21.65
CA PHE A 1014 -29.77 11.22 20.54
C PHE A 1014 -28.86 11.12 19.30
N ALA A 1015 -28.10 12.16 19.00
CA ALA A 1015 -27.13 12.15 17.90
C ALA A 1015 -25.95 11.21 18.16
N GLU A 1016 -25.45 11.14 19.40
CA GLU A 1016 -24.43 10.16 19.81
C GLU A 1016 -24.98 8.73 19.79
N LEU A 1017 -26.23 8.51 20.20
CA LEU A 1017 -26.87 7.19 20.11
C LEU A 1017 -26.96 6.70 18.66
N LEU A 1018 -27.30 7.58 17.71
CA LEU A 1018 -27.27 7.26 16.28
C LEU A 1018 -25.83 7.11 15.74
N ALA A 1019 -24.86 7.87 16.25
CA ALA A 1019 -23.45 7.77 15.84
C ALA A 1019 -22.81 6.42 16.23
N ARG A 1020 -23.38 5.75 17.24
CA ARG A 1020 -23.00 4.40 17.67
C ARG A 1020 -23.66 3.27 16.87
N ASP A 1021 -24.65 3.56 16.03
CA ASP A 1021 -25.37 2.52 15.30
C ASP A 1021 -24.49 1.89 14.23
N ALA A 1022 -24.00 0.69 14.51
CA ALA A 1022 -23.13 -0.06 13.63
C ALA A 1022 -23.63 -0.08 12.18
N HIS A 1023 -24.94 -0.28 11.95
CA HIS A 1023 -25.53 -0.35 10.61
C HIS A 1023 -25.47 0.99 9.87
N LEU A 1024 -26.00 2.07 10.46
CA LEU A 1024 -25.89 3.43 9.91
C LEU A 1024 -24.43 3.89 9.73
N SER A 1025 -23.52 3.30 10.52
CA SER A 1025 -22.08 3.56 10.46
C SER A 1025 -21.33 2.72 9.40
N TYR A 1026 -22.02 1.84 8.65
CA TYR A 1026 -21.50 1.18 7.44
C TYR A 1026 -21.89 1.88 6.16
N GLU A 1027 -23.04 2.55 6.16
CA GLU A 1027 -23.54 3.27 5.00
C GLU A 1027 -22.58 4.40 4.57
N ASP A 1028 -22.46 4.61 3.26
CA ASP A 1028 -21.78 5.77 2.65
C ASP A 1028 -22.43 7.08 3.14
N LEU A 1029 -21.68 8.17 3.37
CA LEU A 1029 -22.23 9.43 3.92
C LEU A 1029 -23.26 10.12 3.00
N THR A 1030 -23.32 9.75 1.71
CA THR A 1030 -24.41 10.17 0.82
C THR A 1030 -25.78 9.56 1.19
N ILE A 1031 -25.83 8.44 1.94
CA ILE A 1031 -27.07 7.88 2.46
C ILE A 1031 -27.69 8.85 3.49
N PRO A 1032 -28.85 9.45 3.21
CA PRO A 1032 -29.47 10.42 4.09
C PRO A 1032 -30.19 9.73 5.25
N ILE A 1033 -30.62 10.50 6.25
CA ILE A 1033 -31.46 10.02 7.36
C ILE A 1033 -32.85 10.63 7.24
N LEU A 1034 -33.90 9.84 7.48
CA LEU A 1034 -35.26 10.32 7.64
C LEU A 1034 -35.66 10.27 9.12
N LEU A 1035 -35.87 11.43 9.74
CA LEU A 1035 -36.46 11.53 11.07
C LEU A 1035 -38.00 11.51 10.96
N ASP A 1036 -38.59 10.32 11.08
CA ASP A 1036 -40.05 10.17 11.28
C ASP A 1036 -40.38 10.47 12.75
N ILE A 1037 -40.34 11.77 13.05
CA ILE A 1037 -40.60 12.32 14.38
C ILE A 1037 -41.65 13.42 14.21
N LYS A 1038 -42.91 13.09 14.49
CA LYS A 1038 -44.05 14.00 14.29
C LYS A 1038 -43.95 15.21 15.22
N GLY A 1039 -44.07 16.40 14.63
CA GLY A 1039 -43.99 17.68 15.35
C GLY A 1039 -42.56 18.15 15.65
N LEU A 1040 -41.51 17.48 15.14
CA LEU A 1040 -40.11 17.79 15.46
C LEU A 1040 -39.74 19.26 15.23
N VAL A 1041 -40.09 19.81 14.06
CA VAL A 1041 -39.81 21.20 13.67
C VAL A 1041 -40.31 22.20 14.71
N ALA A 1042 -41.51 21.98 15.26
CA ALA A 1042 -42.15 22.91 16.19
C ALA A 1042 -41.70 22.78 17.64
N HIS A 1043 -40.99 21.70 18.00
CA HIS A 1043 -40.75 21.31 19.39
C HIS A 1043 -39.30 20.92 19.72
N ALA A 1044 -38.46 20.61 18.73
CA ALA A 1044 -37.02 20.36 18.88
C ALA A 1044 -36.26 20.64 17.55
N PRO A 1045 -36.31 21.86 16.98
CA PRO A 1045 -35.67 22.17 15.70
C PRO A 1045 -34.15 21.98 15.72
N ASP A 1046 -33.49 22.25 16.85
CA ASP A 1046 -32.04 22.06 17.01
C ASP A 1046 -31.57 20.61 16.84
N LEU A 1047 -32.46 19.62 17.04
CA LEU A 1047 -32.15 18.21 16.77
C LEU A 1047 -31.69 18.00 15.33
N ILE A 1048 -32.37 18.64 14.38
CA ILE A 1048 -32.16 18.43 12.94
C ILE A 1048 -30.72 18.81 12.58
N LYS A 1049 -30.25 19.96 13.09
CA LYS A 1049 -28.88 20.45 12.87
C LYS A 1049 -27.84 19.66 13.66
N THR A 1050 -28.12 19.29 14.91
CA THR A 1050 -27.18 18.49 15.73
C THR A 1050 -26.96 17.10 15.12
N VAL A 1051 -28.03 16.42 14.69
CA VAL A 1051 -27.95 15.11 14.03
C VAL A 1051 -27.23 15.23 12.68
N ALA A 1052 -27.54 16.24 11.85
CA ALA A 1052 -26.84 16.50 10.59
C ALA A 1052 -25.32 16.66 10.79
N GLN A 1053 -24.93 17.56 11.71
CA GLN A 1053 -23.53 17.89 11.97
C GLN A 1053 -22.76 16.73 12.61
N ARG A 1054 -23.39 15.97 13.51
CA ARG A 1054 -22.71 14.91 14.26
C ARG A 1054 -22.52 13.63 13.46
N LEU A 1055 -23.45 13.32 12.57
CA LEU A 1055 -23.43 12.12 11.73
C LEU A 1055 -22.83 12.37 10.34
N GLY A 1056 -22.68 13.63 9.94
CA GLY A 1056 -22.16 13.99 8.63
C GLY A 1056 -23.09 13.58 7.50
N ARG A 1057 -24.41 13.77 7.66
CA ARG A 1057 -25.42 13.25 6.75
C ARG A 1057 -26.53 14.26 6.50
N ARG A 1058 -27.09 14.20 5.29
CA ARG A 1058 -28.31 14.94 4.88
C ARG A 1058 -29.52 14.40 5.67
N ILE A 1059 -30.27 15.28 6.32
CA ILE A 1059 -31.41 14.94 7.19
C ILE A 1059 -32.73 15.40 6.55
N TRP A 1060 -33.65 14.46 6.37
CA TRP A 1060 -35.06 14.69 6.03
C TRP A 1060 -35.93 14.62 7.30
N VAL A 1061 -36.99 15.44 7.35
CA VAL A 1061 -37.93 15.52 8.48
C VAL A 1061 -39.35 15.59 7.97
N ILE A 1062 -40.29 14.89 8.61
CA ILE A 1062 -41.71 14.97 8.25
C ILE A 1062 -42.27 16.36 8.59
N GLY A 1063 -42.60 17.12 7.54
CA GLY A 1063 -43.19 18.46 7.62
C GLY A 1063 -42.46 19.49 6.76
N GLU A 1064 -41.17 19.28 6.49
CA GLU A 1064 -40.35 20.18 5.69
C GLU A 1064 -40.30 19.78 4.20
N PRO A 1065 -40.22 20.74 3.26
CA PRO A 1065 -40.10 20.48 1.83
C PRO A 1065 -38.65 20.24 1.38
N ALA A 1066 -37.66 20.58 2.21
CA ALA A 1066 -36.24 20.50 1.91
C ALA A 1066 -35.46 19.84 3.06
N PRO A 1067 -34.32 19.18 2.79
CA PRO A 1067 -33.50 18.56 3.81
C PRO A 1067 -32.54 19.57 4.45
N THR A 1068 -31.96 19.19 5.59
CA THR A 1068 -30.83 19.90 6.22
C THR A 1068 -29.53 19.16 5.94
N ASP A 1069 -28.54 19.85 5.39
CA ASP A 1069 -27.19 19.31 5.14
C ASP A 1069 -26.21 19.65 6.28
N PRO A 1070 -25.15 18.85 6.48
CA PRO A 1070 -24.08 19.18 7.42
C PRO A 1070 -23.31 20.43 6.97
N VAL A 1071 -22.87 21.25 7.94
CA VAL A 1071 -22.06 22.45 7.68
C VAL A 1071 -20.58 22.09 7.81
N ASP A 1072 -19.69 22.66 6.99
CA ASP A 1072 -18.24 22.59 7.25
C ASP A 1072 -17.93 23.43 8.50
N PRO A 1073 -17.51 22.85 9.65
CA PRO A 1073 -17.23 23.61 10.86
C PRO A 1073 -15.97 24.46 10.76
N GLN A 1074 -15.09 24.18 9.79
CA GLN A 1074 -13.87 24.96 9.50
C GLN A 1074 -14.12 26.08 8.48
N ASN A 1075 -15.28 26.09 7.81
CA ASN A 1075 -15.67 27.12 6.85
C ASN A 1075 -17.20 27.26 6.83
N PRO A 1076 -17.82 27.71 7.94
CA PRO A 1076 -19.26 27.77 8.07
C PRO A 1076 -19.83 28.74 7.04
N GLU A 1077 -20.88 28.33 6.34
CA GLU A 1077 -21.57 29.23 5.41
C GLU A 1077 -22.07 30.47 6.17
N PRO A 1078 -21.91 31.68 5.59
CA PRO A 1078 -22.41 32.88 6.21
C PRO A 1078 -23.93 32.74 6.38
N ALA A 1079 -24.38 32.78 7.63
CA ALA A 1079 -25.80 32.63 7.95
C ALA A 1079 -26.62 33.62 7.09
N PRO A 1080 -27.74 33.17 6.47
CA PRO A 1080 -28.53 34.04 5.62
C PRO A 1080 -28.97 35.26 6.44
N SER A 1081 -28.45 36.43 6.06
CA SER A 1081 -28.68 37.68 6.81
C SER A 1081 -30.17 37.85 7.07
N PRO A 1082 -30.60 38.07 8.33
CA PRO A 1082 -32.02 38.17 8.65
C PRO A 1082 -32.61 39.28 7.80
N VAL A 1083 -33.58 38.92 6.95
CA VAL A 1083 -34.27 39.86 6.08
C VAL A 1083 -34.96 40.88 6.98
N ARG A 1084 -34.36 42.06 7.12
CA ARG A 1084 -34.93 43.16 7.90
C ARG A 1084 -36.35 43.38 7.37
N PRO A 1085 -37.40 43.29 8.21
CA PRO A 1085 -38.74 43.58 7.75
C PRO A 1085 -38.75 44.98 7.15
N PRO A 1086 -39.41 45.20 5.99
CA PRO A 1086 -39.37 46.48 5.31
C PRO A 1086 -39.86 47.57 6.26
N ALA A 1087 -39.01 48.57 6.51
CA ALA A 1087 -39.34 49.67 7.41
C ALA A 1087 -40.69 50.29 6.98
N PRO A 1088 -41.62 50.56 7.92
CA PRO A 1088 -42.96 50.97 7.57
C PRO A 1088 -42.92 52.28 6.78
N ARG A 1089 -43.26 52.20 5.49
CA ARG A 1089 -43.32 53.37 4.61
C ARG A 1089 -44.30 54.38 5.21
N ARG A 1090 -43.79 55.56 5.60
CA ARG A 1090 -44.66 56.72 5.75
C ARG A 1090 -45.37 56.94 4.42
N ALA A 1091 -46.69 57.10 4.48
CA ALA A 1091 -47.47 57.45 3.31
C ALA A 1091 -47.17 58.90 2.91
N ASP A 1092 -46.79 59.11 1.67
CA ASP A 1092 -46.92 60.40 1.00
C ASP A 1092 -47.36 60.20 -0.45
N ARG A 1093 -47.88 61.27 -1.06
CA ARG A 1093 -48.76 61.22 -2.25
C ARG A 1093 -48.01 61.50 -3.55
N GLY A 1094 -48.43 60.88 -4.66
CA GLY A 1094 -48.07 61.37 -6.00
C GLY A 1094 -48.33 60.37 -7.14
N PHE A 1095 -49.17 60.78 -8.08
CA PHE A 1095 -49.18 60.32 -9.48
C PHE A 1095 -47.85 60.78 -10.18
N ASP A 1096 -47.37 60.32 -11.34
CA ASP A 1096 -48.01 59.97 -12.63
C ASP A 1096 -47.09 59.09 -13.54
N SER A 1097 -47.61 58.59 -14.68
CA SER A 1097 -46.90 58.02 -15.88
C SER A 1097 -46.03 56.75 -15.70
N GLU A 1098 -46.14 55.66 -16.50
CA GLU A 1098 -45.88 55.46 -17.95
C GLU A 1098 -44.39 55.61 -18.36
N SER A 1099 -43.78 54.81 -19.26
CA SER A 1099 -44.11 53.50 -19.90
C SER A 1099 -42.86 52.91 -20.63
N GLY A 1100 -42.93 51.68 -21.17
CA GLY A 1100 -41.91 51.05 -22.06
C GLY A 1100 -40.97 50.01 -21.40
N THR A 1101 -40.58 48.84 -21.95
CA THR A 1101 -40.07 48.39 -23.29
C THR A 1101 -38.61 48.79 -23.58
N ASP A 1102 -37.67 47.92 -24.01
CA ASP A 1102 -37.69 46.44 -24.21
C ASP A 1102 -36.24 45.87 -24.23
N VAL A 1103 -36.06 44.63 -24.71
CA VAL A 1103 -34.84 43.76 -24.77
C VAL A 1103 -33.56 44.29 -25.46
N ASP A 1104 -32.47 43.55 -25.15
CA ASP A 1104 -31.22 43.28 -25.91
C ASP A 1104 -30.06 44.31 -26.01
N SER A 1105 -28.89 43.89 -25.53
CA SER A 1105 -27.62 43.88 -26.30
C SER A 1105 -26.47 43.20 -25.52
N VAL A 1106 -25.33 42.92 -26.18
CA VAL A 1106 -24.30 41.96 -25.75
C VAL A 1106 -22.87 42.54 -25.85
N PHE A 1107 -21.98 42.11 -24.95
CA PHE A 1107 -20.53 42.36 -24.85
C PHE A 1107 -20.03 43.81 -24.74
N ALA A 1108 -19.56 44.20 -23.54
CA ALA A 1108 -18.20 44.74 -23.31
C ALA A 1108 -17.93 44.97 -21.81
N GLY A 1109 -16.66 44.94 -21.38
CA GLY A 1109 -16.20 45.50 -20.10
C GLY A 1109 -15.51 44.53 -19.14
N ARG A 1110 -14.17 44.47 -19.17
CA ARG A 1110 -13.38 43.99 -18.02
C ARG A 1110 -13.34 45.11 -16.96
N GLY A 1111 -13.69 44.79 -15.72
CA GLY A 1111 -13.67 45.73 -14.59
C GLY A 1111 -13.24 45.05 -13.30
N LEU A 1112 -11.96 44.66 -13.21
CA LEU A 1112 -11.41 44.03 -12.01
C LEU A 1112 -11.18 45.08 -10.92
N THR A 1113 -11.96 45.04 -9.84
CA THR A 1113 -11.79 45.92 -8.67
C THR A 1113 -11.31 45.09 -7.48
N VAL A 1114 -9.99 44.95 -7.34
CA VAL A 1114 -9.39 44.35 -6.14
C VAL A 1114 -9.40 45.37 -5.01
N ARG A 1115 -9.95 44.98 -3.86
CA ARG A 1115 -9.89 45.76 -2.62
C ARG A 1115 -8.89 45.08 -1.70
N PHE A 1116 -7.83 45.77 -1.31
CA PHE A 1116 -6.88 45.31 -0.30
C PHE A 1116 -7.26 45.92 1.05
N ASP A 1117 -7.43 45.08 2.07
CA ASP A 1117 -7.43 45.52 3.46
C ASP A 1117 -5.97 45.48 4.00
N PRO A 1118 -5.51 46.51 4.73
CA PRO A 1118 -4.12 46.62 5.15
C PRO A 1118 -3.83 45.81 6.42
N GLY A 1119 -2.89 44.85 6.37
CA GLY A 1119 -2.62 43.99 7.54
C GLY A 1119 -1.39 43.06 7.55
N SER A 1120 -0.51 43.08 6.55
CA SER A 1120 0.69 42.22 6.52
C SER A 1120 1.96 43.02 6.19
N ALA A 1121 3.05 42.73 6.89
CA ALA A 1121 4.33 43.43 6.75
C ALA A 1121 5.17 42.94 5.55
N MET A 1122 6.13 43.76 5.15
CA MET A 1122 6.94 43.59 3.93
C MET A 1122 7.97 42.43 4.04
N VAL A 1123 8.30 41.83 2.89
CA VAL A 1123 9.52 41.03 2.69
C VAL A 1123 10.25 41.62 1.47
N SER A 1124 11.59 41.66 1.58
CA SER A 1124 12.60 42.29 0.72
C SER A 1124 12.24 42.60 -0.75
N GLU A 1125 12.65 43.78 -1.19
CA GLU A 1125 12.93 44.05 -2.61
C GLU A 1125 14.23 43.31 -2.99
N ASP A 1126 14.16 42.42 -3.97
CA ASP A 1126 15.25 41.98 -4.87
C ASP A 1126 14.68 40.89 -5.83
N ASP A 1127 14.14 41.31 -6.99
CA ASP A 1127 13.93 40.53 -8.25
C ASP A 1127 12.96 41.27 -9.20
N VAL A 1128 13.36 42.43 -9.75
CA VAL A 1128 12.58 43.15 -10.80
C VAL A 1128 13.49 43.72 -11.90
N ALA A 1129 13.94 42.84 -12.80
CA ALA A 1129 14.52 43.13 -14.13
C ALA A 1129 14.56 41.80 -14.93
N ASP A 1130 14.23 41.68 -16.21
CA ASP A 1130 13.66 42.61 -17.19
C ASP A 1130 12.71 41.84 -18.12
N ILE A 1131 11.50 42.35 -18.41
CA ILE A 1131 10.72 41.96 -19.62
C ILE A 1131 9.99 43.18 -20.22
N GLU A 1132 10.74 44.04 -20.91
CA GLU A 1132 10.34 44.51 -22.24
C GLU A 1132 11.30 43.81 -23.23
N ASP A 1133 10.85 43.07 -24.25
CA ASP A 1133 10.20 43.71 -25.39
C ASP A 1133 9.35 42.81 -26.33
N LYS A 1134 8.48 43.48 -27.09
CA LYS A 1134 7.76 43.13 -28.34
C LYS A 1134 7.82 41.68 -28.90
N LYS A 1135 6.62 41.07 -28.91
CA LYS A 1135 5.93 40.49 -30.09
C LYS A 1135 6.77 39.79 -31.17
N LYS A 1136 6.67 38.46 -31.23
CA LYS A 1136 6.31 37.77 -32.48
C LYS A 1136 5.51 36.50 -32.20
#